data_AF-A0A813K429-F1
#
_entry.id   AF-A0A813K429-F1
#
_cell.length_a   1.000
_cell.length_b   1.000
_cell.length_c   1.000
_cell.angle_alpha   90.00
_cell.angle_beta   90.00
_cell.angle_gamma   90.00
#
_symmetry.space_group_name_H-M   'P 1'
#
loop_
_entity.id
_entity.type
_entity.pdbx_description
1 polymer ?
#
loop_
_entity_poly.entity_id
_entity_poly.type
_entity_poly.pdbx_seq_one_letter_code
_entity_poly.pdbx_strand_id
1 'polypeptide(L)'
;MAIDAATLGLHITTFLVWTVGVAILTWFICRRYFKTSRGAADDYFAGGRSLTWYVVAGSLMLTNLSTEQLVGLNSVIFAGGCLSGTAWETFAALAMCVTAVVFLPVYMASGLCTTTGFLGERFDLTTRTLVSSIFLIFYAIGLCPIVLYTGALAFRNIFDLQDAPLWAVSLLIGFIGACYALFGGLKAVAVSDCINGLGLVVVGLWVPIAALQQLGGVSVLFEETSYLRPLVATSQVYDASTGTRSNGEPSVPWHVTLTGLMLTNLYYWSTNQLIVQRALAARSLAEGQKGVLFAAAMKVVGFTFLCIPGTIAIIMVNRGVTIDGELFVIKKADEVYPELVKAVMPTWSLGFFAAVLLGSVLSTFNSALNSAATLFGLEIYRIYVNPTASDERVVKVSGIFGIAITVVAVVIAPFLADVASIFDFLQRARSIASLPIISIFIVGIATTGPDAFAAKVSFATGLLAYIGGQFIQEVHFLHVFFGCFLLALTAMMVATYVPCFRALCRQPRVLLAAAEQRKTQSAVDITPWAWLYSVVFLICFLVALLTVSLQIGSSELFIVFWVAWAVGFVALLAAPSTAQQTAPSEGGEKPPQVDESTNAEVVDLCISFLAAMAIDAATLGLHITTFLVWTVGVAILTWFICRRYFKTSRGAADDYFAGGRSLTWYVVAGSLMLTNLSTEQLVGLNSVIFADGCLSGTAWETFAALAMCVTAVVFLPVYMASGLCTTTGFLGERFDLTTRTLVSSIFLIFYAIGLCPIVLYTGALAFRNIFDLQDVPLWAVSLLIGFIGACYALFGGLKAVAVSDCINGLGLVVVGLWVPIAALQQLGGVSVLFEETSYLRPLVATSQVYDASTGTRSNGEPSVPWHVTLTGLMLTNLYYWSTNQLIVQRALAARSLAEGQKGVLFAAAMKVVGFTFLCIPGTIAIIMVNRGVTIDGELFVIKKADEVYPELVKAVMPTWSLGFFAAVLLGSVLSTFNSALNSAATLFGLEIYKIYVNPTASDERVVKVSGIFGIAITVVAVVIAPFLADVASIFDFLQRARSIASLPIISIFIVGIATTGPDAFAAKVSFATGLLAYIGGQFIQEVHFLHVFFGCFLLALTAMMVATYVPCFRALCRQPRVPLAAAEQRKTQSAVDITPWAWLYSVVFLICFLVALLTVSLQIGSSELFIVFWVAWAVGFVALLAAPSTAQQTAPSEGGEKPPQVDESTNAEVV
;
A
#
# COMPACT_ATOMS: atom_id res chain seq x y z
N MET A 1 38.90 -35.74 -8.56
CA MET A 1 39.21 -37.14 -8.19
C MET A 1 38.08 -38.01 -8.73
N ALA A 2 38.37 -39.07 -9.49
CA ALA A 2 37.33 -39.87 -10.13
C ALA A 2 36.47 -40.60 -9.08
N ILE A 3 35.15 -40.51 -9.21
CA ILE A 3 34.19 -41.19 -8.33
C ILE A 3 34.41 -42.73 -8.40
N ASP A 4 34.48 -43.40 -7.25
CA ASP A 4 34.60 -44.86 -7.23
C ASP A 4 33.34 -45.55 -7.81
N ALA A 5 33.50 -46.75 -8.37
CA ALA A 5 32.42 -47.44 -9.07
C ALA A 5 31.20 -47.78 -8.19
N ALA A 6 31.38 -47.96 -6.88
CA ALA A 6 30.30 -48.26 -5.96
C ALA A 6 29.47 -46.99 -5.67
N THR A 7 30.15 -45.86 -5.49
CA THR A 7 29.54 -44.54 -5.34
C THR A 7 28.76 -44.13 -6.59
N LEU A 8 29.34 -44.31 -7.78
CA LEU A 8 28.65 -44.05 -9.05
C LEU A 8 27.42 -44.96 -9.21
N GLY A 9 27.54 -46.25 -8.86
CA GLY A 9 26.42 -47.19 -8.87
C GLY A 9 25.27 -46.77 -7.95
N LEU A 10 25.59 -46.18 -6.79
CA LEU A 10 24.61 -45.67 -5.84
C LEU A 10 23.91 -44.41 -6.35
N HIS A 11 24.64 -43.50 -7.02
CA HIS A 11 24.05 -42.32 -7.67
C HIS A 11 23.08 -42.75 -8.78
N ILE A 12 23.48 -43.70 -9.63
CA ILE A 12 22.63 -44.18 -10.72
C ILE A 12 21.39 -44.90 -10.17
N THR A 13 21.55 -45.71 -9.12
CA THR A 13 20.42 -46.45 -8.54
C THR A 13 19.39 -45.52 -7.92
N THR A 14 19.80 -44.57 -7.08
CA THR A 14 18.86 -43.63 -6.45
C THR A 14 18.22 -42.68 -7.46
N PHE A 15 18.96 -42.32 -8.51
CA PHE A 15 18.43 -41.58 -9.65
C PHE A 15 17.31 -42.36 -10.36
N LEU A 16 17.58 -43.60 -10.77
CA LEU A 16 16.62 -44.42 -11.51
C LEU A 16 15.38 -44.74 -10.68
N VAL A 17 15.54 -45.03 -9.39
CA VAL A 17 14.40 -45.32 -8.48
C VAL A 17 13.43 -44.14 -8.45
N TRP A 18 13.91 -42.91 -8.31
CA TRP A 18 13.05 -41.74 -8.31
C TRP A 18 12.41 -41.49 -9.68
N THR A 19 13.22 -41.42 -10.74
CA THR A 19 12.73 -41.09 -12.09
C THR A 19 11.71 -42.12 -12.59
N VAL A 20 11.98 -43.41 -12.40
CA VAL A 20 11.03 -44.48 -12.76
C VAL A 20 9.81 -44.46 -11.84
N GLY A 21 9.98 -44.19 -10.54
CA GLY A 21 8.88 -44.04 -9.59
C GLY A 21 7.90 -42.94 -9.99
N VAL A 22 8.41 -41.75 -10.37
CA VAL A 22 7.59 -40.63 -10.88
C VAL A 22 6.88 -41.01 -12.17
N ALA A 23 7.56 -41.68 -13.10
CA ALA A 23 6.96 -42.12 -14.36
C ALA A 23 5.81 -43.13 -14.12
N ILE A 24 6.02 -44.13 -13.27
CA ILE A 24 5.01 -45.14 -12.91
C ILE A 24 3.82 -44.49 -12.21
N LEU A 25 4.06 -43.61 -11.23
CA LEU A 25 3.02 -42.93 -10.48
C LEU A 25 2.19 -42.02 -11.39
N THR A 26 2.84 -41.27 -12.27
CA THR A 26 2.17 -40.43 -13.27
C THR A 26 1.31 -41.27 -14.21
N TRP A 27 1.84 -42.38 -14.72
CA TRP A 27 1.06 -43.31 -15.55
C TRP A 27 -0.16 -43.87 -14.79
N PHE A 28 0.01 -44.25 -13.52
CA PHE A 28 -1.09 -44.78 -12.70
C PHE A 28 -2.21 -43.76 -12.45
N ILE A 29 -1.85 -42.49 -12.26
CA ILE A 29 -2.80 -41.38 -12.07
C ILE A 29 -3.50 -41.07 -13.40
N CYS A 30 -2.77 -41.06 -14.52
CA CYS A 30 -3.29 -40.66 -15.83
C CYS A 30 -4.02 -41.78 -16.59
N ARG A 31 -3.74 -43.07 -16.35
CA ARG A 31 -4.33 -44.23 -17.09
C ARG A 31 -5.86 -44.32 -17.03
N ARG A 32 -6.48 -43.81 -15.96
CA ARG A 32 -7.96 -43.79 -15.84
C ARG A 32 -8.59 -42.76 -16.78
N TYR A 33 -7.87 -41.70 -17.13
CA TYR A 33 -8.36 -40.60 -17.94
C TYR A 33 -8.28 -40.89 -19.44
N PHE A 34 -7.23 -41.58 -19.89
CA PHE A 34 -7.07 -42.00 -21.28
C PHE A 34 -8.22 -42.90 -21.80
N LYS A 35 -9.11 -43.40 -20.92
CA LYS A 35 -10.28 -44.23 -21.27
C LYS A 35 -11.60 -43.46 -21.46
N THR A 36 -11.69 -42.18 -21.07
CA THR A 36 -12.97 -41.44 -20.94
C THR A 36 -13.05 -40.14 -21.74
N SER A 37 -12.01 -39.83 -22.51
CA SER A 37 -11.78 -38.52 -23.11
C SER A 37 -12.68 -38.19 -24.32
N ARG A 38 -13.31 -37.00 -24.29
CA ARG A 38 -14.07 -36.38 -25.39
C ARG A 38 -13.19 -35.28 -26.03
N GLY A 39 -12.57 -35.57 -27.18
CA GLY A 39 -11.90 -34.58 -28.04
C GLY A 39 -10.37 -34.51 -27.90
N ALA A 40 -9.65 -34.86 -28.96
CA ALA A 40 -8.18 -35.03 -28.93
C ALA A 40 -7.38 -33.73 -28.67
N ALA A 41 -7.87 -32.57 -29.11
CA ALA A 41 -7.13 -31.31 -29.00
C ALA A 41 -7.25 -30.64 -27.62
N ASP A 42 -8.45 -30.61 -27.01
CA ASP A 42 -8.65 -29.99 -25.68
C ASP A 42 -7.96 -30.82 -24.58
N ASP A 43 -7.94 -32.14 -24.73
CA ASP A 43 -7.21 -33.03 -23.83
C ASP A 43 -5.69 -32.87 -23.94
N TYR A 44 -5.17 -32.72 -25.16
CA TYR A 44 -3.74 -32.56 -25.39
C TYR A 44 -3.24 -31.16 -24.95
N PHE A 45 -3.90 -30.09 -25.37
CA PHE A 45 -3.45 -28.71 -25.15
C PHE A 45 -3.92 -28.08 -23.82
N ALA A 46 -5.10 -28.44 -23.32
CA ALA A 46 -5.71 -27.86 -22.11
C ALA A 46 -5.92 -28.88 -20.97
N GLY A 47 -5.42 -30.11 -21.13
CA GLY A 47 -5.52 -31.16 -20.12
C GLY A 47 -6.96 -31.53 -19.76
N GLY A 48 -7.91 -31.27 -20.66
CA GLY A 48 -9.35 -31.49 -20.46
C GLY A 48 -9.94 -30.66 -19.32
N ARG A 49 -9.33 -29.52 -18.97
CA ARG A 49 -9.77 -28.60 -17.89
C ARG A 49 -10.12 -29.31 -16.58
N SER A 50 -9.23 -30.18 -16.14
CA SER A 50 -9.49 -31.11 -15.04
C SER A 50 -8.46 -31.04 -13.92
N LEU A 51 -7.56 -30.06 -13.97
CA LEU A 51 -6.54 -29.89 -12.94
C LEU A 51 -7.16 -29.36 -11.65
N THR A 52 -6.72 -29.95 -10.55
CA THR A 52 -7.01 -29.49 -9.18
C THR A 52 -5.98 -28.47 -8.73
N TRP A 53 -6.33 -27.66 -7.72
CA TRP A 53 -5.50 -26.56 -7.23
C TRP A 53 -4.07 -27.00 -6.83
N TYR A 54 -3.90 -28.19 -6.25
CA TYR A 54 -2.58 -28.68 -5.84
C TYR A 54 -1.72 -29.14 -7.02
N VAL A 55 -2.33 -29.68 -8.09
CA VAL A 55 -1.61 -29.99 -9.34
C VAL A 55 -1.22 -28.70 -10.05
N VAL A 56 -2.12 -27.71 -10.09
CA VAL A 56 -1.82 -26.36 -10.62
C VAL A 56 -0.65 -25.74 -9.84
N ALA A 57 -0.71 -25.74 -8.51
CA ALA A 57 0.32 -25.14 -7.68
C ALA A 57 1.68 -25.86 -7.80
N GLY A 58 1.69 -27.19 -7.69
CA GLY A 58 2.92 -27.98 -7.80
C GLY A 58 3.56 -27.86 -9.19
N SER A 59 2.74 -27.79 -10.24
CA SER A 59 3.22 -27.62 -11.61
C SER A 59 3.73 -26.20 -11.91
N LEU A 60 3.07 -25.16 -11.38
CA LEU A 60 3.57 -23.78 -11.42
C LEU A 60 4.90 -23.63 -10.66
N MET A 61 5.03 -24.29 -9.50
CA MET A 61 6.26 -24.29 -8.72
C MET A 61 7.38 -24.98 -9.46
N LEU A 62 7.21 -26.20 -9.95
CA LEU A 62 8.33 -26.92 -10.57
C LEU A 62 8.87 -26.24 -11.83
N THR A 63 8.01 -25.69 -12.70
CA THR A 63 8.50 -24.99 -13.90
C THR A 63 9.23 -23.69 -13.59
N ASN A 64 8.85 -23.04 -12.49
CA ASN A 64 9.63 -21.91 -12.04
C ASN A 64 10.92 -22.37 -11.35
N LEU A 65 10.88 -23.42 -10.54
CA LEU A 65 12.03 -24.03 -9.86
C LEU A 65 12.90 -24.86 -10.81
N SER A 66 13.33 -24.25 -11.92
CA SER A 66 14.19 -24.89 -12.91
C SER A 66 15.66 -24.81 -12.51
N THR A 67 16.50 -25.53 -13.26
CA THR A 67 17.97 -25.41 -13.17
C THR A 67 18.45 -23.98 -13.34
N GLU A 68 17.75 -23.15 -14.12
CA GLU A 68 18.11 -21.74 -14.31
C GLU A 68 17.95 -20.91 -13.03
N GLN A 69 16.96 -21.22 -12.18
CA GLN A 69 16.74 -20.51 -10.92
C GLN A 69 17.66 -21.06 -9.83
N LEU A 70 17.77 -22.37 -9.71
CA LEU A 70 18.63 -23.03 -8.71
C LEU A 70 20.11 -22.69 -8.92
N VAL A 71 20.61 -22.74 -10.16
CA VAL A 71 22.00 -22.40 -10.45
C VAL A 71 22.18 -20.89 -10.56
N GLY A 72 21.26 -20.20 -11.24
CA GLY A 72 21.39 -18.78 -11.58
C GLY A 72 21.21 -17.81 -10.41
N LEU A 73 20.23 -18.01 -9.51
CA LEU A 73 20.03 -17.09 -8.38
C LEU A 73 21.19 -17.19 -7.38
N ASN A 74 21.70 -18.41 -7.15
CA ASN A 74 22.87 -18.61 -6.30
C ASN A 74 24.13 -18.00 -6.93
N SER A 75 24.28 -18.05 -8.26
CA SER A 75 25.34 -17.37 -9.01
C SER A 75 25.28 -15.84 -8.84
N VAL A 76 24.09 -15.24 -8.98
CA VAL A 76 23.88 -13.79 -8.79
C VAL A 76 24.17 -13.34 -7.36
N ILE A 77 23.79 -14.13 -6.36
CA ILE A 77 24.05 -13.80 -4.94
C ILE A 77 25.53 -13.93 -4.62
N PHE A 78 26.20 -14.97 -5.14
CA PHE A 78 27.63 -15.17 -4.98
C PHE A 78 28.43 -14.04 -5.64
N ALA A 79 28.04 -13.60 -6.84
CA ALA A 79 28.69 -12.49 -7.55
C ALA A 79 28.37 -11.11 -6.96
N GLY A 80 27.15 -10.90 -6.46
CA GLY A 80 26.67 -9.61 -5.95
C GLY A 80 26.87 -9.36 -4.46
N GLY A 81 27.25 -10.39 -3.68
CA GLY A 81 27.61 -10.27 -2.27
C GLY A 81 26.48 -9.84 -1.32
N CYS A 82 25.21 -9.98 -1.71
CA CYS A 82 24.05 -9.63 -0.87
C CYS A 82 22.77 -10.38 -1.30
N LEU A 83 21.78 -10.49 -0.41
CA LEU A 83 20.47 -11.13 -0.67
C LEU A 83 19.53 -10.33 -1.61
N SER A 84 20.03 -9.37 -2.40
CA SER A 84 19.19 -8.58 -3.32
C SER A 84 18.47 -9.44 -4.37
N GLY A 85 19.07 -10.58 -4.76
CA GLY A 85 18.47 -11.55 -5.67
C GLY A 85 17.14 -12.18 -5.18
N THR A 86 16.86 -12.11 -3.87
CA THR A 86 15.59 -12.60 -3.28
C THR A 86 14.36 -11.83 -3.78
N ALA A 87 14.55 -10.60 -4.27
CA ALA A 87 13.48 -9.78 -4.81
C ALA A 87 12.78 -10.44 -6.02
N TRP A 88 13.51 -11.22 -6.84
CA TRP A 88 12.94 -11.97 -7.97
C TRP A 88 11.90 -13.00 -7.51
N GLU A 89 12.10 -13.60 -6.35
CA GLU A 89 11.21 -14.62 -5.77
C GLU A 89 10.06 -14.00 -4.99
N THR A 90 10.35 -13.03 -4.12
CA THR A 90 9.35 -12.46 -3.22
C THR A 90 8.35 -11.56 -3.95
N PHE A 91 8.80 -10.71 -4.88
CA PHE A 91 7.90 -9.84 -5.65
C PHE A 91 7.13 -10.58 -6.75
N ALA A 92 7.55 -11.79 -7.12
CA ALA A 92 6.76 -12.67 -7.98
C ALA A 92 5.41 -13.02 -7.34
N ALA A 93 5.35 -13.18 -6.01
CA ALA A 93 4.11 -13.47 -5.30
C ALA A 93 3.07 -12.35 -5.45
N LEU A 94 3.48 -11.09 -5.51
CA LEU A 94 2.59 -9.95 -5.79
C LEU A 94 2.01 -10.01 -7.21
N ALA A 95 2.83 -10.34 -8.21
CA ALA A 95 2.35 -10.51 -9.59
C ALA A 95 1.40 -11.71 -9.74
N MET A 96 1.61 -12.78 -8.98
CA MET A 96 0.69 -13.92 -8.92
C MET A 96 -0.64 -13.56 -8.25
N CYS A 97 -0.64 -12.69 -7.22
CA CYS A 97 -1.87 -12.12 -6.68
C CYS A 97 -2.65 -11.32 -7.73
N VAL A 98 -1.96 -10.48 -8.52
CA VAL A 98 -2.58 -9.76 -9.64
C VAL A 98 -3.09 -10.74 -10.71
N THR A 99 -2.37 -11.82 -10.97
CA THR A 99 -2.80 -12.87 -11.91
C THR A 99 -4.11 -13.50 -11.44
N ALA A 100 -4.23 -13.86 -10.16
CA ALA A 100 -5.42 -14.48 -9.59
C ALA A 100 -6.65 -13.55 -9.56
N VAL A 101 -6.45 -12.26 -9.30
CA VAL A 101 -7.53 -11.27 -9.16
C VAL A 101 -7.98 -10.70 -10.51
N VAL A 102 -7.04 -10.45 -11.43
CA VAL A 102 -7.31 -9.67 -12.66
C VAL A 102 -7.25 -10.54 -13.91
N PHE A 103 -6.14 -11.23 -14.15
CA PHE A 103 -5.88 -11.86 -15.45
C PHE A 103 -6.62 -13.19 -15.60
N LEU A 104 -6.58 -14.05 -14.57
CA LEU A 104 -7.15 -15.39 -14.61
C LEU A 104 -8.68 -15.38 -14.86
N PRO A 105 -9.49 -14.51 -14.21
CA PRO A 105 -10.91 -14.40 -14.52
C PRO A 105 -11.18 -14.01 -15.98
N VAL A 106 -10.38 -13.09 -16.54
CA VAL A 106 -10.53 -12.62 -17.93
C VAL A 106 -10.24 -13.75 -18.92
N TYR A 107 -9.17 -14.51 -18.70
CA TYR A 107 -8.80 -15.60 -19.60
C TYR A 107 -9.74 -16.80 -19.49
N MET A 108 -10.20 -17.15 -18.29
CA MET A 108 -11.13 -18.28 -18.13
C MET A 108 -12.52 -17.94 -18.68
N ALA A 109 -12.94 -16.67 -18.60
CA ALA A 109 -14.21 -16.22 -19.17
C ALA A 109 -14.27 -16.25 -20.70
N SER A 110 -13.12 -16.18 -21.40
CA SER A 110 -13.08 -16.28 -22.87
C SER A 110 -13.10 -17.71 -23.40
N GLY A 111 -12.86 -18.71 -22.54
CA GLY A 111 -12.83 -20.13 -22.92
C GLY A 111 -11.66 -20.50 -23.86
N LEU A 112 -10.68 -19.61 -24.03
CA LEU A 112 -9.54 -19.81 -24.93
C LEU A 112 -8.44 -20.64 -24.25
N CYS A 113 -7.70 -21.42 -25.02
CA CYS A 113 -6.56 -22.21 -24.53
C CYS A 113 -5.23 -21.44 -24.56
N THR A 114 -5.23 -20.20 -25.05
CA THR A 114 -4.05 -19.36 -25.21
C THR A 114 -4.28 -17.94 -24.68
N THR A 115 -3.27 -17.36 -24.04
CA THR A 115 -3.27 -15.95 -23.59
C THR A 115 -3.27 -14.99 -24.77
N THR A 116 -2.59 -15.34 -25.86
CA THR A 116 -2.58 -14.61 -27.14
C THR A 116 -3.93 -14.67 -27.85
N GLY A 117 -4.72 -15.70 -27.62
CA GLY A 117 -6.10 -15.80 -28.09
C GLY A 117 -6.93 -14.59 -27.66
N PHE A 118 -6.79 -14.16 -26.40
CA PHE A 118 -7.45 -12.96 -25.88
C PHE A 118 -7.08 -11.71 -26.69
N LEU A 119 -5.81 -11.55 -27.09
CA LEU A 119 -5.40 -10.43 -27.94
C LEU A 119 -6.03 -10.49 -29.33
N GLY A 120 -6.31 -11.68 -29.85
CA GLY A 120 -7.01 -11.87 -31.11
C GLY A 120 -8.46 -11.41 -31.05
N GLU A 121 -9.14 -11.68 -29.94
CA GLU A 121 -10.51 -11.21 -29.70
C GLU A 121 -10.56 -9.71 -29.37
N ARG A 122 -9.57 -9.21 -28.60
CA ARG A 122 -9.51 -7.82 -28.16
C ARG A 122 -9.06 -6.85 -29.25
N PHE A 123 -8.14 -7.27 -30.12
CA PHE A 123 -7.53 -6.42 -31.15
C PHE A 123 -7.79 -6.98 -32.55
N ASP A 124 -6.96 -7.90 -33.02
CA ASP A 124 -7.13 -8.59 -34.30
C ASP A 124 -6.24 -9.84 -34.41
N LEU A 125 -6.48 -10.65 -35.44
CA LEU A 125 -5.74 -11.88 -35.72
C LEU A 125 -4.23 -11.64 -35.93
N THR A 126 -3.86 -10.48 -36.46
CA THR A 126 -2.46 -10.16 -36.74
C THR A 126 -1.68 -9.79 -35.47
N THR A 127 -2.32 -9.09 -34.53
CA THR A 127 -1.77 -8.79 -33.20
C THR A 127 -1.57 -10.08 -32.41
N ARG A 128 -2.55 -10.99 -32.44
CA ARG A 128 -2.42 -12.34 -31.89
C ARG A 128 -1.20 -13.05 -32.46
N THR A 129 -1.14 -13.21 -33.78
CA THR A 129 -0.08 -13.96 -34.46
C THR A 129 1.30 -13.34 -34.28
N LEU A 130 1.38 -12.00 -34.22
CA LEU A 130 2.61 -11.28 -33.90
C LEU A 130 3.16 -11.70 -32.54
N VAL A 131 2.34 -11.60 -31.49
CA VAL A 131 2.74 -11.97 -30.12
C VAL A 131 3.06 -13.46 -30.01
N SER A 132 2.29 -14.33 -30.65
CA SER A 132 2.53 -15.77 -30.68
C SER A 132 3.86 -16.12 -31.35
N SER A 133 4.19 -15.44 -32.46
CA SER A 133 5.46 -15.64 -33.17
C SER A 133 6.66 -15.29 -32.28
N ILE A 134 6.54 -14.25 -31.45
CA ILE A 134 7.60 -13.84 -30.52
C ILE A 134 7.76 -14.86 -29.39
N PHE A 135 6.67 -15.37 -28.83
CA PHE A 135 6.75 -16.47 -27.86
C PHE A 135 7.43 -17.69 -28.47
N LEU A 136 7.08 -18.07 -29.71
CA LEU A 136 7.71 -19.20 -30.41
C LEU A 136 9.21 -19.00 -30.63
N ILE A 137 9.61 -17.81 -31.09
CA ILE A 137 11.03 -17.46 -31.26
C ILE A 137 11.74 -17.56 -29.91
N PHE A 138 11.19 -16.93 -28.87
CA PHE A 138 11.76 -16.95 -27.52
C PHE A 138 11.87 -18.37 -26.96
N TYR A 139 10.89 -19.25 -27.20
CA TYR A 139 10.99 -20.65 -26.77
C TYR A 139 12.08 -21.41 -27.53
N ALA A 140 12.23 -21.18 -28.84
CA ALA A 140 13.20 -21.89 -29.67
C ALA A 140 14.65 -21.46 -29.43
N ILE A 141 14.92 -20.16 -29.31
CA ILE A 141 16.30 -19.61 -29.24
C ILE A 141 16.69 -19.07 -27.87
N GLY A 142 15.71 -18.83 -26.98
CA GLY A 142 15.94 -18.31 -25.64
C GLY A 142 15.81 -19.41 -24.59
N LEU A 143 14.56 -19.80 -24.27
CA LEU A 143 14.27 -20.64 -23.12
C LEU A 143 14.77 -22.08 -23.28
N CYS A 144 14.39 -22.80 -24.34
CA CYS A 144 14.73 -24.22 -24.47
C CYS A 144 16.25 -24.49 -24.52
N PRO A 145 17.07 -23.75 -25.29
CA PRO A 145 18.53 -23.94 -25.27
C PRO A 145 19.12 -23.75 -23.87
N ILE A 146 18.67 -22.73 -23.13
CA ILE A 146 19.17 -22.42 -21.78
C ILE A 146 18.81 -23.52 -20.79
N VAL A 147 17.57 -24.03 -20.85
CA VAL A 147 17.12 -25.13 -19.99
C VAL A 147 17.91 -26.42 -20.26
N LEU A 148 18.15 -26.76 -21.53
CA LEU A 148 18.96 -27.92 -21.89
C LEU A 148 20.43 -27.75 -21.50
N TYR A 149 21.00 -26.56 -21.70
CA TYR A 149 22.37 -26.24 -21.34
C TYR A 149 22.61 -26.31 -19.83
N THR A 150 21.78 -25.63 -19.03
CA THR A 150 21.89 -25.64 -17.56
C THR A 150 21.64 -27.02 -16.97
N GLY A 151 20.70 -27.79 -17.53
CA GLY A 151 20.50 -29.18 -17.19
C GLY A 151 21.73 -30.03 -17.48
N ALA A 152 22.29 -29.92 -18.69
CA ALA A 152 23.48 -30.68 -19.07
C ALA A 152 24.70 -30.34 -18.22
N LEU A 153 24.90 -29.07 -17.87
CA LEU A 153 25.97 -28.63 -16.98
C LEU A 153 25.86 -29.26 -15.58
N ALA A 154 24.67 -29.22 -14.98
CA ALA A 154 24.46 -29.81 -13.66
C ALA A 154 24.69 -31.33 -13.67
N PHE A 155 24.24 -32.03 -14.72
CA PHE A 155 24.44 -33.47 -14.87
C PHE A 155 25.90 -33.86 -15.05
N ARG A 156 26.67 -33.09 -15.83
CA ARG A 156 28.11 -33.31 -15.98
C ARG A 156 28.84 -33.17 -14.65
N ASN A 157 28.42 -32.21 -13.83
CA ASN A 157 29.02 -31.98 -12.53
C ASN A 157 28.66 -33.08 -11.52
N ILE A 158 27.38 -33.48 -11.39
CA ILE A 158 26.94 -34.44 -10.36
C ILE A 158 27.43 -35.87 -10.63
N PHE A 159 27.46 -36.30 -11.90
CA PHE A 159 27.90 -37.64 -12.28
C PHE A 159 29.38 -37.72 -12.68
N ASP A 160 30.14 -36.63 -12.50
CA ASP A 160 31.54 -36.49 -12.91
C ASP A 160 31.79 -36.85 -14.40
N LEU A 161 30.83 -36.52 -15.26
CA LEU A 161 30.88 -36.76 -16.71
C LEU A 161 31.65 -35.64 -17.42
N GLN A 162 32.85 -35.31 -16.92
CA GLN A 162 33.66 -34.21 -17.45
C GLN A 162 34.12 -34.50 -18.89
N ASP A 163 34.39 -35.77 -19.20
CA ASP A 163 34.77 -36.24 -20.54
C ASP A 163 33.61 -36.28 -21.54
N ALA A 164 32.36 -36.28 -21.06
CA ALA A 164 31.19 -36.24 -21.93
C ALA A 164 31.00 -34.83 -22.50
N PRO A 165 30.89 -34.66 -23.83
CA PRO A 165 30.69 -33.34 -24.40
C PRO A 165 29.31 -32.81 -24.01
N LEU A 166 29.24 -31.53 -23.63
CA LEU A 166 28.03 -30.90 -23.10
C LEU A 166 26.83 -31.02 -24.04
N TRP A 167 27.07 -30.91 -25.35
CA TRP A 167 26.02 -31.06 -26.36
C TRP A 167 25.39 -32.46 -26.37
N ALA A 168 26.13 -33.52 -26.02
CA ALA A 168 25.61 -34.88 -25.99
C ALA A 168 24.70 -35.11 -24.78
N VAL A 169 25.05 -34.52 -23.63
CA VAL A 169 24.18 -34.54 -22.44
C VAL A 169 22.93 -33.69 -22.68
N SER A 170 23.06 -32.52 -23.31
CA SER A 170 21.91 -31.69 -23.73
C SER A 170 20.98 -32.41 -24.71
N LEU A 171 21.55 -33.15 -25.68
CA LEU A 171 20.79 -33.95 -26.63
C LEU A 171 20.02 -35.08 -25.93
N LEU A 172 20.64 -35.77 -24.98
CA LEU A 172 20.00 -36.83 -24.21
C LEU A 172 18.81 -36.31 -23.41
N ILE A 173 19.00 -35.21 -22.67
CA ILE A 173 17.93 -34.56 -21.90
C ILE A 173 16.82 -34.07 -22.83
N GLY A 174 17.18 -33.42 -23.94
CA GLY A 174 16.22 -32.92 -24.93
C GLY A 174 15.42 -34.02 -25.60
N PHE A 175 16.04 -35.17 -25.89
CA PHE A 175 15.36 -36.34 -26.44
C PHE A 175 14.36 -36.94 -25.44
N ILE A 176 14.77 -37.14 -24.18
CA ILE A 176 13.90 -37.64 -23.11
C ILE A 176 12.71 -36.70 -22.90
N GLY A 177 12.95 -35.39 -22.85
CA GLY A 177 11.90 -34.38 -22.73
C GLY A 177 10.95 -34.36 -23.91
N ALA A 178 11.47 -34.39 -25.14
CA ALA A 178 10.63 -34.43 -26.34
C ALA A 178 9.72 -35.67 -26.34
N CYS A 179 10.23 -36.87 -26.02
CA CYS A 179 9.39 -38.06 -25.89
C CYS A 179 8.29 -37.86 -24.85
N TYR A 180 8.61 -37.28 -23.70
CA TYR A 180 7.64 -37.05 -22.64
C TYR A 180 6.56 -36.03 -23.01
N ALA A 181 6.96 -34.91 -23.62
CA ALA A 181 6.05 -33.84 -24.04
C ALA A 181 5.11 -34.26 -25.17
N LEU A 182 5.62 -35.04 -26.14
CA LEU A 182 4.89 -35.43 -27.35
C LEU A 182 3.85 -36.52 -27.10
N PHE A 183 4.11 -37.43 -26.16
CA PHE A 183 3.20 -38.55 -25.87
C PHE A 183 2.32 -38.31 -24.62
N GLY A 184 2.68 -37.40 -23.72
CA GLY A 184 1.99 -37.20 -22.43
C GLY A 184 0.86 -36.16 -22.41
N GLY A 185 0.94 -35.09 -23.21
CA GLY A 185 0.00 -33.95 -23.15
C GLY A 185 0.08 -33.14 -21.84
N LEU A 186 -0.62 -32.00 -21.76
CA LEU A 186 -0.49 -31.04 -20.64
C LEU A 186 -0.78 -31.67 -19.27
N LYS A 187 -1.76 -32.58 -19.18
CA LYS A 187 -2.16 -33.18 -17.90
C LYS A 187 -1.10 -34.12 -17.32
N ALA A 188 -0.48 -34.96 -18.13
CA ALA A 188 0.58 -35.86 -17.65
C ALA A 188 1.80 -35.07 -17.19
N VAL A 189 2.15 -34.01 -17.95
CA VAL A 189 3.21 -33.06 -17.57
C VAL A 189 2.91 -32.44 -16.21
N ALA A 190 1.71 -31.88 -16.02
CA ALA A 190 1.35 -31.23 -14.77
C ALA A 190 1.35 -32.16 -13.55
N VAL A 191 0.95 -33.43 -13.73
CA VAL A 191 0.96 -34.43 -12.64
C VAL A 191 2.38 -34.83 -12.27
N SER A 192 3.24 -35.13 -13.25
CA SER A 192 4.66 -35.40 -12.96
C SER A 192 5.35 -34.20 -12.33
N ASP A 193 4.96 -32.99 -12.74
CA ASP A 193 5.52 -31.78 -12.18
C ASP A 193 5.17 -31.62 -10.71
N CYS A 194 3.94 -31.95 -10.32
CA CYS A 194 3.53 -31.90 -8.93
C CYS A 194 4.38 -32.83 -8.04
N ILE A 195 4.73 -34.02 -8.53
CA ILE A 195 5.53 -35.00 -7.79
C ILE A 195 6.99 -34.55 -7.71
N ASN A 196 7.57 -34.14 -8.84
CA ASN A 196 8.95 -33.64 -8.88
C ASN A 196 9.10 -32.32 -8.11
N GLY A 197 8.07 -31.47 -8.08
CA GLY A 197 8.04 -30.24 -7.28
C GLY A 197 8.18 -30.50 -5.78
N LEU A 198 7.53 -31.54 -5.26
CA LEU A 198 7.70 -31.96 -3.87
C LEU A 198 9.13 -32.43 -3.59
N GLY A 199 9.69 -33.26 -4.49
CA GLY A 199 11.09 -33.68 -4.38
C GLY A 199 12.05 -32.50 -4.35
N LEU A 200 11.77 -31.46 -5.14
CA LEU A 200 12.65 -30.30 -5.26
C LEU A 200 12.59 -29.38 -4.04
N VAL A 201 11.43 -29.21 -3.42
CA VAL A 201 11.34 -28.50 -2.12
C VAL A 201 12.09 -29.27 -1.03
N VAL A 202 11.97 -30.61 -1.00
CA VAL A 202 12.68 -31.45 -0.03
C VAL A 202 14.19 -31.31 -0.18
N VAL A 203 14.73 -31.48 -1.38
CA VAL A 203 16.18 -31.37 -1.56
C VAL A 203 16.65 -29.93 -1.46
N GLY A 204 15.86 -28.97 -1.94
CA GLY A 204 16.15 -27.55 -1.85
C GLY A 204 16.30 -27.07 -0.40
N LEU A 205 15.50 -27.59 0.54
CA LEU A 205 15.64 -27.30 1.97
C LEU A 205 16.76 -28.10 2.64
N TRP A 206 17.03 -29.32 2.16
CA TRP A 206 18.10 -30.15 2.72
C TRP A 206 19.48 -29.54 2.49
N VAL A 207 19.77 -29.02 1.29
CA VAL A 207 21.07 -28.42 0.95
C VAL A 207 21.52 -27.31 1.93
N PRO A 208 20.74 -26.25 2.19
CA PRO A 208 21.13 -25.21 3.14
C PRO A 208 21.22 -25.74 4.59
N ILE A 209 20.37 -26.69 4.99
CA ILE A 209 20.43 -27.30 6.33
C ILE A 209 21.75 -28.09 6.51
N ALA A 210 22.11 -28.93 5.54
CA ALA A 210 23.34 -29.71 5.55
C ALA A 210 24.58 -28.79 5.52
N ALA A 211 24.52 -27.71 4.72
CA ALA A 211 25.59 -26.72 4.67
C ALA A 211 25.78 -25.96 6.00
N LEU A 212 24.70 -25.60 6.68
CA LEU A 212 24.76 -24.98 8.01
C LEU A 212 25.31 -25.93 9.07
N GLN A 213 25.00 -27.21 8.99
CA GLN A 213 25.57 -28.22 9.90
C GLN A 213 27.09 -28.28 9.80
N GLN A 214 27.66 -28.17 8.59
CA GLN A 214 29.12 -28.09 8.42
C GLN A 214 29.74 -26.81 9.01
N LEU A 215 28.96 -25.73 9.11
CA LEU A 215 29.43 -24.46 9.66
C LEU A 215 29.35 -24.35 11.19
N GLY A 216 28.71 -25.31 11.87
CA GLY A 216 28.49 -25.29 13.33
C GLY A 216 27.02 -25.15 13.75
N GLY A 217 26.07 -25.17 12.80
CA GLY A 217 24.63 -25.11 13.06
C GLY A 217 23.98 -23.76 12.71
N VAL A 218 22.68 -23.65 13.02
CA VAL A 218 21.86 -22.46 12.67
C VAL A 218 22.29 -21.22 13.47
N SER A 219 22.88 -21.39 14.66
CA SER A 219 23.35 -20.29 15.49
C SER A 219 24.40 -19.43 14.78
N VAL A 220 25.16 -20.02 13.86
CA VAL A 220 26.14 -19.31 13.03
C VAL A 220 25.51 -18.20 12.20
N LEU A 221 24.24 -18.36 11.78
CA LEU A 221 23.47 -17.31 11.08
C LEU A 221 23.12 -16.11 11.97
N PHE A 222 23.25 -16.24 13.29
CA PHE A 222 22.81 -15.25 14.27
C PHE A 222 23.93 -14.75 15.20
N GLU A 223 25.02 -15.51 15.37
CA GLU A 223 26.12 -15.21 16.29
C GLU A 223 27.19 -14.31 15.67
N GLU A 224 27.52 -14.46 14.38
CA GLU A 224 28.57 -13.68 13.72
C GLU A 224 28.01 -12.49 12.93
N THR A 225 27.77 -11.39 13.64
CA THR A 225 27.29 -10.11 13.06
C THR A 225 28.21 -9.52 11.99
N SER A 226 29.48 -9.92 11.94
CA SER A 226 30.50 -9.46 10.97
C SER A 226 30.27 -9.99 9.54
N TYR A 227 29.72 -11.20 9.39
CA TYR A 227 29.55 -11.84 8.08
C TYR A 227 28.09 -11.82 7.60
N LEU A 228 27.11 -11.88 8.50
CA LEU A 228 25.69 -11.99 8.14
C LEU A 228 24.96 -10.67 7.98
N ARG A 229 25.25 -9.69 8.84
CA ARG A 229 24.62 -8.37 8.76
C ARG A 229 24.86 -7.68 7.40
N PRO A 230 26.04 -7.82 6.76
CA PRO A 230 26.28 -7.31 5.40
C PRO A 230 25.63 -8.13 4.27
N LEU A 231 25.45 -9.45 4.47
CA LEU A 231 24.83 -10.33 3.46
C LEU A 231 23.29 -10.23 3.46
N VAL A 232 22.70 -9.92 4.62
CA VAL A 232 21.25 -9.73 4.81
C VAL A 232 20.81 -8.30 4.45
N ALA A 233 21.65 -7.29 4.68
CA ALA A 233 21.38 -5.91 4.27
C ALA A 233 21.60 -5.72 2.76
N THR A 234 20.53 -5.42 2.02
CA THR A 234 20.52 -5.24 0.56
C THR A 234 21.06 -3.90 0.06
N SER A 235 21.71 -3.10 0.91
CA SER A 235 22.11 -1.71 0.62
C SER A 235 23.60 -1.50 0.29
N GLN A 236 24.46 -2.53 0.38
CA GLN A 236 25.91 -2.44 0.08
C GLN A 236 26.41 -3.68 -0.65
N VAL A 237 27.36 -3.52 -1.59
CA VAL A 237 27.99 -4.63 -2.32
C VAL A 237 29.23 -5.12 -1.57
N TYR A 238 29.31 -6.44 -1.34
CA TYR A 238 30.40 -7.11 -0.63
C TYR A 238 31.26 -7.93 -1.60
N ASP A 239 32.56 -7.66 -1.68
CA ASP A 239 33.47 -8.42 -2.53
C ASP A 239 34.08 -9.61 -1.75
N ALA A 240 33.65 -10.81 -2.10
CA ALA A 240 34.07 -12.06 -1.48
C ALA A 240 35.56 -12.41 -1.71
N SER A 241 36.21 -11.86 -2.73
CA SER A 241 37.62 -12.14 -3.04
C SER A 241 38.60 -11.24 -2.31
N THR A 242 38.16 -10.04 -1.90
CA THR A 242 38.99 -9.02 -1.24
C THR A 242 38.58 -8.72 0.20
N GLY A 243 37.39 -9.13 0.64
CA GLY A 243 36.86 -8.88 1.99
C GLY A 243 36.50 -7.42 2.25
N THR A 244 36.30 -6.61 1.21
CA THR A 244 36.06 -5.16 1.31
C THR A 244 34.66 -4.75 0.82
N ARG A 245 34.19 -3.58 1.28
CA ARG A 245 32.90 -2.99 0.88
C ARG A 245 33.10 -1.95 -0.22
N SER A 246 32.25 -1.97 -1.24
CA SER A 246 32.22 -0.92 -2.27
C SER A 246 30.87 -0.22 -2.31
N ASN A 247 30.86 1.05 -2.75
CA ASN A 247 29.64 1.81 -3.02
C ASN A 247 28.93 1.38 -4.32
N GLY A 248 29.13 0.14 -4.78
CA GLY A 248 28.47 -0.40 -5.96
C GLY A 248 26.97 -0.61 -5.75
N GLU A 249 26.20 -0.58 -6.84
CA GLU A 249 24.76 -0.89 -6.78
C GLU A 249 24.52 -2.42 -6.65
N PRO A 250 23.60 -2.86 -5.77
CA PRO A 250 23.23 -4.27 -5.64
C PRO A 250 22.57 -4.81 -6.92
N SER A 251 22.59 -6.13 -7.12
CA SER A 251 22.06 -6.80 -8.32
C SER A 251 20.58 -6.51 -8.63
N VAL A 252 19.80 -6.23 -7.58
CA VAL A 252 18.44 -5.70 -7.69
C VAL A 252 18.27 -4.56 -6.70
N PRO A 253 18.40 -3.31 -7.14
CA PRO A 253 18.19 -2.16 -6.27
C PRO A 253 16.75 -2.07 -5.73
N TRP A 254 16.54 -1.64 -4.48
CA TRP A 254 15.20 -1.66 -3.88
C TRP A 254 14.18 -0.81 -4.64
N HIS A 255 14.59 0.34 -5.18
CA HIS A 255 13.75 1.25 -5.97
C HIS A 255 13.32 0.69 -7.35
N VAL A 256 13.94 -0.38 -7.86
CA VAL A 256 13.46 -1.07 -9.07
C VAL A 256 12.40 -2.13 -8.79
N THR A 257 12.13 -2.45 -7.51
CA THR A 257 11.25 -3.57 -7.12
C THR A 257 9.78 -3.35 -7.50
N LEU A 258 9.26 -2.13 -7.30
CA LEU A 258 7.88 -1.76 -7.66
C LEU A 258 7.73 -1.16 -9.07
N THR A 259 8.84 -1.01 -9.80
CA THR A 259 8.87 -0.47 -11.17
C THR A 259 9.16 -1.59 -12.18
N GLY A 260 10.41 -1.71 -12.64
CA GLY A 260 10.80 -2.67 -13.67
C GLY A 260 10.65 -4.13 -13.26
N LEU A 261 10.95 -4.46 -12.00
CA LEU A 261 10.85 -5.83 -11.50
C LEU A 261 9.40 -6.31 -11.44
N MET A 262 8.50 -5.47 -10.92
CA MET A 262 7.07 -5.78 -10.87
C MET A 262 6.49 -5.97 -12.28
N LEU A 263 6.89 -5.15 -13.26
CA LEU A 263 6.45 -5.34 -14.65
C LEU A 263 6.98 -6.65 -15.26
N THR A 264 8.23 -7.01 -14.95
CA THR A 264 8.82 -8.29 -15.41
C THR A 264 8.09 -9.48 -14.81
N ASN A 265 7.76 -9.40 -13.52
CA ASN A 265 6.97 -10.43 -12.83
C ASN A 265 5.52 -10.49 -13.36
N LEU A 266 4.89 -9.36 -13.65
CA LEU A 266 3.55 -9.34 -14.25
C LEU A 266 3.54 -9.96 -15.64
N TYR A 267 4.55 -9.73 -16.48
CA TYR A 267 4.71 -10.45 -17.73
C TYR A 267 4.82 -11.97 -17.50
N TYR A 268 5.76 -12.39 -16.64
CA TYR A 268 6.05 -13.80 -16.45
C TYR A 268 4.84 -14.58 -15.90
N TRP A 269 4.15 -14.04 -14.89
CA TRP A 269 3.05 -14.72 -14.21
C TRP A 269 1.69 -14.52 -14.87
N SER A 270 1.49 -13.39 -15.56
CA SER A 270 0.16 -12.98 -16.02
C SER A 270 -0.03 -13.09 -17.54
N THR A 271 1.03 -13.11 -18.35
CA THR A 271 0.89 -13.12 -19.83
C THR A 271 1.62 -14.27 -20.51
N ASN A 272 2.71 -14.78 -19.93
CA ASN A 272 3.48 -15.88 -20.50
C ASN A 272 2.63 -17.15 -20.63
N GLN A 273 2.45 -17.61 -21.87
CA GLN A 273 1.65 -18.80 -22.20
C GLN A 273 2.10 -20.02 -21.39
N LEU A 274 3.41 -20.21 -21.20
CA LEU A 274 4.02 -21.29 -20.42
C LEU A 274 3.42 -21.46 -19.02
N ILE A 275 3.15 -20.33 -18.35
CA ILE A 275 2.78 -20.29 -16.93
C ILE A 275 1.27 -20.31 -16.81
N VAL A 276 0.60 -19.40 -17.52
CA VAL A 276 -0.85 -19.22 -17.42
C VAL A 276 -1.62 -20.44 -17.93
N GLN A 277 -1.09 -21.18 -18.91
CA GLN A 277 -1.75 -22.35 -19.49
C GLN A 277 -2.11 -23.43 -18.45
N ARG A 278 -1.36 -23.53 -17.35
CA ARG A 278 -1.65 -24.46 -16.23
C ARG A 278 -2.84 -24.04 -15.40
N ALA A 279 -2.95 -22.74 -15.13
CA ALA A 279 -4.11 -22.19 -14.44
C ALA A 279 -5.37 -22.25 -15.33
N LEU A 280 -5.22 -22.13 -16.65
CA LEU A 280 -6.32 -22.31 -17.61
C LEU A 280 -6.83 -23.76 -17.72
N ALA A 281 -5.99 -24.73 -17.39
CA ALA A 281 -6.35 -26.14 -17.33
C ALA A 281 -7.05 -26.55 -16.02
N ALA A 282 -7.29 -25.59 -15.10
CA ALA A 282 -8.03 -25.83 -13.87
C ALA A 282 -9.51 -26.13 -14.15
N ARG A 283 -10.12 -26.93 -13.26
CA ARG A 283 -11.53 -27.32 -13.35
C ARG A 283 -12.55 -26.19 -13.10
N SER A 284 -12.14 -25.14 -12.39
CA SER A 284 -12.95 -23.95 -12.11
C SER A 284 -12.06 -22.75 -11.82
N LEU A 285 -12.62 -21.53 -11.87
CA LEU A 285 -11.91 -20.31 -11.50
C LEU A 285 -11.38 -20.39 -10.06
N ALA A 286 -12.19 -20.90 -9.12
CA ALA A 286 -11.78 -21.03 -7.73
C ALA A 286 -10.56 -21.96 -7.55
N GLU A 287 -10.48 -23.06 -8.31
CA GLU A 287 -9.35 -23.99 -8.26
C GLU A 287 -8.09 -23.42 -8.91
N GLY A 288 -8.26 -22.66 -10.00
CA GLY A 288 -7.17 -21.90 -10.61
C GLY A 288 -6.64 -20.83 -9.66
N GLN A 289 -7.51 -20.05 -9.02
CA GLN A 289 -7.15 -19.01 -8.06
C GLN A 289 -6.46 -19.59 -6.82
N LYS A 290 -7.01 -20.66 -6.23
CA LYS A 290 -6.37 -21.36 -5.10
C LYS A 290 -5.00 -21.92 -5.48
N GLY A 291 -4.87 -22.51 -6.67
CA GLY A 291 -3.60 -23.04 -7.16
C GLY A 291 -2.54 -21.96 -7.38
N VAL A 292 -2.90 -20.84 -7.99
CA VAL A 292 -1.99 -19.69 -8.19
C VAL A 292 -1.59 -19.07 -6.85
N LEU A 293 -2.54 -18.87 -5.93
CA LEU A 293 -2.23 -18.26 -4.63
C LEU A 293 -1.43 -19.19 -3.71
N PHE A 294 -1.61 -20.50 -3.80
CA PHE A 294 -0.78 -21.46 -3.09
C PHE A 294 0.67 -21.44 -3.59
N ALA A 295 0.85 -21.41 -4.91
CA ALA A 295 2.17 -21.22 -5.49
C ALA A 295 2.80 -19.86 -5.12
N ALA A 296 1.99 -18.79 -5.00
CA ALA A 296 2.45 -17.48 -4.54
C ALA A 296 2.87 -17.50 -3.05
N ALA A 297 2.17 -18.23 -2.19
CA ALA A 297 2.58 -18.40 -0.79
C ALA A 297 3.91 -19.18 -0.67
N MET A 298 4.13 -20.20 -1.50
CA MET A 298 5.41 -20.92 -1.56
C MET A 298 6.54 -20.05 -2.11
N LYS A 299 6.24 -19.13 -3.03
CA LYS A 299 7.21 -18.17 -3.57
C LYS A 299 7.79 -17.23 -2.54
N VAL A 300 6.98 -16.82 -1.57
CA VAL A 300 7.42 -15.95 -0.47
C VAL A 300 8.54 -16.58 0.36
N VAL A 301 8.57 -17.90 0.52
CA VAL A 301 9.68 -18.62 1.20
C VAL A 301 10.70 -19.22 0.25
N GLY A 302 10.53 -19.03 -1.07
CA GLY A 302 11.41 -19.59 -2.10
C GLY A 302 12.88 -19.22 -1.92
N PHE A 303 13.15 -18.04 -1.36
CA PHE A 303 14.51 -17.59 -1.08
C PHE A 303 15.29 -18.52 -0.13
N THR A 304 14.62 -19.30 0.71
CA THR A 304 15.32 -20.20 1.65
C THR A 304 16.07 -21.33 0.99
N PHE A 305 15.58 -21.81 -0.15
CA PHE A 305 16.19 -22.91 -0.88
C PHE A 305 16.77 -22.47 -2.24
N LEU A 306 16.44 -21.27 -2.71
CA LEU A 306 16.97 -20.70 -3.95
C LEU A 306 18.07 -19.65 -3.75
N CYS A 307 18.14 -19.00 -2.59
CA CYS A 307 19.01 -17.83 -2.38
C CYS A 307 19.99 -18.02 -1.21
N ILE A 308 19.52 -18.55 -0.08
CA ILE A 308 20.36 -18.84 1.09
C ILE A 308 21.57 -19.75 0.75
N PRO A 309 21.46 -20.79 -0.10
CA PRO A 309 22.61 -21.64 -0.44
C PRO A 309 23.82 -20.83 -0.97
N GLY A 310 23.60 -19.85 -1.84
CA GLY A 310 24.64 -18.97 -2.38
C GLY A 310 25.29 -18.11 -1.30
N THR A 311 24.51 -17.63 -0.33
CA THR A 311 25.02 -16.93 0.85
C THR A 311 25.89 -17.84 1.73
N ILE A 312 25.47 -19.09 1.95
CA ILE A 312 26.26 -20.07 2.71
C ILE A 312 27.57 -20.39 1.98
N ALA A 313 27.55 -20.52 0.65
CA ALA A 313 28.75 -20.75 -0.14
C ALA A 313 29.78 -19.63 0.01
N ILE A 314 29.36 -18.36 0.07
CA ILE A 314 30.25 -17.21 0.37
C ILE A 314 30.90 -17.40 1.76
N ILE A 315 30.13 -17.78 2.77
CA ILE A 315 30.63 -17.99 4.14
C ILE A 315 31.65 -19.13 4.17
N MET A 316 31.40 -20.23 3.46
CA MET A 316 32.31 -21.38 3.40
C MET A 316 33.65 -21.04 2.72
N VAL A 317 33.61 -20.30 1.62
CA VAL A 317 34.83 -19.81 0.94
C VAL A 317 35.63 -18.88 1.86
N ASN A 318 34.95 -17.93 2.52
CA ASN A 318 35.60 -16.94 3.39
C ASN A 318 36.20 -17.55 4.66
N ARG A 319 35.57 -18.59 5.21
CA ARG A 319 36.10 -19.33 6.38
C ARG A 319 37.21 -20.32 6.02
N GLY A 320 37.49 -20.53 4.74
CA GLY A 320 38.47 -21.52 4.29
C GLY A 320 38.11 -22.94 4.71
N VAL A 321 36.82 -23.30 4.61
CA VAL A 321 36.32 -24.64 4.96
C VAL A 321 37.01 -25.68 4.08
N THR A 322 37.51 -26.75 4.69
CA THR A 322 38.05 -27.91 3.99
C THR A 322 37.04 -29.05 3.97
N ILE A 323 36.87 -29.68 2.81
CA ILE A 323 35.97 -30.81 2.57
C ILE A 323 36.83 -31.96 2.07
N ASP A 324 36.77 -33.09 2.76
CA ASP A 324 37.59 -34.27 2.47
C ASP A 324 39.11 -33.97 2.36
N GLY A 325 39.57 -32.94 3.09
CA GLY A 325 40.97 -32.51 3.11
C GLY A 325 41.36 -31.47 2.03
N GLU A 326 40.46 -31.11 1.12
CA GLU A 326 40.68 -30.07 0.10
C GLU A 326 39.96 -28.77 0.45
N LEU A 327 40.53 -27.62 0.07
CA LEU A 327 39.91 -26.31 0.29
C LEU A 327 38.67 -26.14 -0.61
N PHE A 328 37.55 -25.71 -0.03
CA PHE A 328 36.34 -25.40 -0.79
C PHE A 328 36.57 -24.13 -1.65
N VAL A 329 36.65 -24.31 -2.98
CA VAL A 329 36.92 -23.23 -3.94
C VAL A 329 35.91 -23.27 -5.08
N ILE A 330 35.34 -22.11 -5.41
CA ILE A 330 34.41 -21.93 -6.53
C ILE A 330 35.14 -21.21 -7.66
N LYS A 331 35.20 -21.83 -8.84
CA LYS A 331 35.94 -21.30 -10.01
C LYS A 331 35.07 -20.43 -10.90
N LYS A 332 33.78 -20.76 -11.03
CA LYS A 332 32.79 -19.99 -11.79
C LYS A 332 31.53 -19.75 -10.95
N ALA A 333 30.87 -18.60 -11.14
CA ALA A 333 29.66 -18.26 -10.40
C ALA A 333 28.51 -19.27 -10.63
N ASP A 334 28.40 -19.83 -11.83
CA ASP A 334 27.38 -20.87 -12.14
C ASP A 334 27.72 -22.26 -11.55
N GLU A 335 28.87 -22.42 -10.90
CA GLU A 335 29.26 -23.65 -10.20
C GLU A 335 28.89 -23.61 -8.70
N VAL A 336 28.45 -22.47 -8.17
CA VAL A 336 28.17 -22.25 -6.74
C VAL A 336 27.22 -23.29 -6.17
N TYR A 337 26.05 -23.48 -6.79
CA TYR A 337 25.05 -24.41 -6.28
C TYR A 337 25.45 -25.87 -6.49
N PRO A 338 25.93 -26.31 -7.68
CA PRO A 338 26.42 -27.68 -7.86
C PRO A 338 27.58 -28.08 -6.94
N GLU A 339 28.56 -27.20 -6.71
CA GLU A 339 29.70 -27.49 -5.83
C GLU A 339 29.29 -27.52 -4.37
N LEU A 340 28.37 -26.63 -3.94
CA LEU A 340 27.80 -26.70 -2.60
C LEU A 340 27.02 -28.01 -2.36
N VAL A 341 26.26 -28.48 -3.34
CA VAL A 341 25.52 -29.75 -3.25
C VAL A 341 26.48 -30.92 -3.05
N LYS A 342 27.54 -31.02 -3.88
CA LYS A 342 28.56 -32.08 -3.75
C LYS A 342 29.25 -32.04 -2.39
N ALA A 343 29.50 -30.84 -1.88
CA ALA A 343 30.15 -30.58 -0.61
C ALA A 343 29.35 -31.08 0.60
N VAL A 344 28.02 -30.97 0.58
CA VAL A 344 27.19 -31.11 1.79
C VAL A 344 26.25 -32.31 1.78
N MET A 345 25.94 -32.87 0.62
CA MET A 345 24.96 -33.94 0.50
C MET A 345 25.62 -35.32 0.68
N PRO A 346 24.99 -36.24 1.46
CA PRO A 346 25.44 -37.62 1.52
C PRO A 346 25.47 -38.27 0.14
N THR A 347 26.48 -39.10 -0.10
CA THR A 347 26.72 -39.80 -1.37
C THR A 347 25.47 -40.46 -1.95
N TRP A 348 24.68 -41.15 -1.14
CA TRP A 348 23.45 -41.82 -1.60
C TRP A 348 22.36 -40.86 -2.09
N SER A 349 22.36 -39.62 -1.64
CA SER A 349 21.31 -38.63 -1.93
C SER A 349 21.57 -37.82 -3.20
N LEU A 350 22.80 -37.84 -3.74
CA LEU A 350 23.18 -37.11 -4.95
C LEU A 350 22.43 -37.60 -6.20
N GLY A 351 22.18 -38.91 -6.31
CA GLY A 351 21.36 -39.46 -7.40
C GLY A 351 19.90 -39.05 -7.32
N PHE A 352 19.33 -38.99 -6.11
CA PHE A 352 17.98 -38.47 -5.87
C PHE A 352 17.89 -36.98 -6.23
N PHE A 353 18.87 -36.16 -5.81
CA PHE A 353 18.95 -34.76 -6.21
C PHE A 353 19.01 -34.59 -7.73
N ALA A 354 19.88 -35.35 -8.40
CA ALA A 354 19.97 -35.32 -9.86
C ALA A 354 18.64 -35.70 -10.53
N ALA A 355 17.90 -36.67 -9.99
CA ALA A 355 16.62 -37.10 -10.56
C ALA A 355 15.53 -36.03 -10.43
N VAL A 356 15.49 -35.36 -9.28
CA VAL A 356 14.60 -34.23 -9.03
C VAL A 356 14.96 -33.03 -9.90
N LEU A 357 16.26 -32.76 -10.08
CA LEU A 357 16.76 -31.71 -10.96
C LEU A 357 16.44 -32.00 -12.43
N LEU A 358 16.56 -33.26 -12.88
CA LEU A 358 16.07 -33.65 -14.20
C LEU A 358 14.57 -33.41 -14.32
N GLY A 359 13.81 -33.73 -13.28
CA GLY A 359 12.38 -33.45 -13.20
C GLY A 359 12.06 -31.98 -13.47
N SER A 360 12.83 -31.03 -12.92
CA SER A 360 12.62 -29.60 -13.16
C SER A 360 13.06 -29.16 -14.55
N VAL A 361 14.19 -29.66 -15.07
CA VAL A 361 14.63 -29.42 -16.46
C VAL A 361 13.56 -29.88 -17.44
N LEU A 362 13.07 -31.10 -17.26
CA LEU A 362 12.01 -31.67 -18.08
C LEU A 362 10.70 -30.90 -17.90
N SER A 363 10.36 -30.43 -16.70
CA SER A 363 9.17 -29.61 -16.48
C SER A 363 9.17 -28.34 -17.34
N THR A 364 10.23 -27.54 -17.26
CA THR A 364 10.33 -26.28 -18.00
C THR A 364 10.42 -26.51 -19.50
N PHE A 365 11.20 -27.50 -19.93
CA PHE A 365 11.35 -27.87 -21.34
C PHE A 365 10.05 -28.39 -21.95
N ASN A 366 9.38 -29.34 -21.28
CA ASN A 366 8.13 -29.94 -21.76
C ASN A 366 7.00 -28.92 -21.80
N SER A 367 6.97 -28.01 -20.83
CA SER A 367 6.00 -26.92 -20.80
C SER A 367 6.22 -25.96 -21.96
N ALA A 368 7.47 -25.61 -22.27
CA ALA A 368 7.80 -24.76 -23.41
C ALA A 368 7.43 -25.42 -24.74
N LEU A 369 7.71 -26.72 -24.89
CA LEU A 369 7.30 -27.50 -26.05
C LEU A 369 5.78 -27.57 -26.18
N ASN A 370 5.05 -27.81 -25.10
CA ASN A 370 3.59 -27.86 -25.13
C ASN A 370 2.98 -26.50 -25.46
N SER A 371 3.46 -25.42 -24.86
CA SER A 371 3.02 -24.06 -25.18
C SER A 371 3.34 -23.69 -26.62
N ALA A 372 4.53 -24.04 -27.12
CA ALA A 372 4.89 -23.81 -28.51
C ALA A 372 4.03 -24.62 -29.49
N ALA A 373 3.80 -25.90 -29.19
CA ALA A 373 2.92 -26.78 -29.93
C ALA A 373 1.47 -26.25 -29.96
N THR A 374 1.01 -25.65 -28.86
CA THR A 374 -0.31 -25.01 -28.74
C THR A 374 -0.40 -23.75 -29.59
N LEU A 375 0.56 -22.83 -29.45
CA LEU A 375 0.60 -21.57 -30.20
C LEU A 375 0.72 -21.82 -31.71
N PHE A 376 1.62 -22.73 -32.12
CA PHE A 376 1.76 -23.09 -33.52
C PHE A 376 0.52 -23.82 -34.04
N GLY A 377 0.01 -24.82 -33.33
CA GLY A 377 -1.12 -25.64 -33.77
C GLY A 377 -2.41 -24.85 -33.96
N LEU A 378 -2.80 -24.12 -32.91
CA LEU A 378 -4.09 -23.44 -32.86
C LEU A 378 -4.06 -22.06 -33.53
N GLU A 379 -2.93 -21.38 -33.55
CA GLU A 379 -2.87 -19.97 -33.95
C GLU A 379 -2.14 -19.73 -35.26
N ILE A 380 -1.29 -20.67 -35.69
CA ILE A 380 -0.57 -20.57 -36.96
C ILE A 380 -1.09 -21.62 -37.94
N TYR A 381 -0.99 -22.90 -37.61
CA TYR A 381 -1.32 -24.01 -38.50
C TYR A 381 -2.81 -24.05 -38.81
N ARG A 382 -3.69 -24.10 -37.80
CA ARG A 382 -5.14 -24.12 -38.00
C ARG A 382 -5.66 -22.85 -38.65
N ILE A 383 -5.01 -21.70 -38.47
CA ILE A 383 -5.52 -20.43 -39.01
C ILE A 383 -5.02 -20.17 -40.43
N TYR A 384 -3.71 -20.28 -40.66
CA TYR A 384 -3.07 -19.83 -41.90
C TYR A 384 -2.68 -20.99 -42.84
N VAL A 385 -2.49 -22.20 -42.34
CA VAL A 385 -1.98 -23.32 -43.15
C VAL A 385 -3.09 -24.28 -43.56
N ASN A 386 -3.93 -24.72 -42.62
CA ASN A 386 -5.03 -25.63 -42.90
C ASN A 386 -6.25 -25.38 -41.97
N PRO A 387 -7.18 -24.51 -42.40
CA PRO A 387 -8.42 -24.18 -41.66
C PRO A 387 -9.37 -25.35 -41.42
N THR A 388 -9.30 -26.41 -42.23
CA THR A 388 -10.19 -27.57 -42.15
C THR A 388 -9.53 -28.77 -41.46
N ALA A 389 -8.34 -28.59 -40.86
CA ALA A 389 -7.61 -29.66 -40.19
C ALA A 389 -8.37 -30.21 -38.97
N SER A 390 -8.54 -31.53 -38.92
CA SER A 390 -9.09 -32.24 -37.76
C SER A 390 -8.22 -32.05 -36.51
N ASP A 391 -8.82 -32.16 -35.32
CA ASP A 391 -8.11 -32.04 -34.04
C ASP A 391 -6.90 -32.99 -33.94
N GLU A 392 -7.06 -34.24 -34.39
CA GLU A 392 -5.95 -35.20 -34.45
C GLU A 392 -4.81 -34.76 -35.38
N ARG A 393 -5.15 -34.14 -36.52
CA ARG A 393 -4.14 -33.64 -37.46
C ARG A 393 -3.41 -32.45 -36.86
N VAL A 394 -4.12 -31.55 -36.18
CA VAL A 394 -3.52 -30.40 -35.49
C VAL A 394 -2.58 -30.89 -34.39
N VAL A 395 -2.99 -31.84 -33.55
CA VAL A 395 -2.13 -32.43 -32.51
C VAL A 395 -0.87 -33.07 -33.11
N LYS A 396 -1.01 -33.87 -34.19
CA LYS A 396 0.15 -34.48 -34.88
C LYS A 396 1.13 -33.44 -35.42
N VAL A 397 0.64 -32.41 -36.10
CA VAL A 397 1.48 -31.37 -36.70
C VAL A 397 2.13 -30.49 -35.63
N SER A 398 1.40 -30.17 -34.56
CA SER A 398 1.94 -29.53 -33.36
C SER A 398 3.05 -30.34 -32.69
N GLY A 399 2.91 -31.66 -32.62
CA GLY A 399 3.96 -32.54 -32.11
C GLY A 399 5.23 -32.50 -32.97
N ILE A 400 5.10 -32.56 -34.30
CA ILE A 400 6.24 -32.44 -35.22
C ILE A 400 6.96 -31.09 -35.03
N PHE A 401 6.21 -30.02 -34.85
CA PHE A 401 6.77 -28.70 -34.56
C PHE A 401 7.53 -28.65 -33.22
N GLY A 402 7.05 -29.36 -32.20
CA GLY A 402 7.78 -29.56 -30.94
C GLY A 402 9.16 -30.19 -31.15
N ILE A 403 9.25 -31.23 -32.00
CA ILE A 403 10.54 -31.86 -32.36
C ILE A 403 11.47 -30.84 -33.03
N ALA A 404 10.94 -30.01 -33.93
CA ALA A 404 11.75 -28.98 -34.60
C ALA A 404 12.34 -27.98 -33.59
N ILE A 405 11.57 -27.55 -32.59
CA ILE A 405 12.07 -26.70 -31.49
C ILE A 405 13.14 -27.42 -30.68
N THR A 406 12.96 -28.71 -30.37
CA THR A 406 13.98 -29.51 -29.67
C THR A 406 15.30 -29.52 -30.42
N VAL A 407 15.27 -29.75 -31.74
CA VAL A 407 16.48 -29.75 -32.58
C VAL A 407 17.17 -28.40 -32.55
N VAL A 408 16.42 -27.31 -32.74
CA VAL A 408 16.96 -25.94 -32.67
C VAL A 408 17.58 -25.68 -31.29
N ALA A 409 16.90 -26.08 -30.22
CA ALA A 409 17.37 -25.89 -28.85
C ALA A 409 18.68 -26.62 -28.56
N VAL A 410 18.81 -27.87 -29.01
CA VAL A 410 20.03 -28.67 -28.85
C VAL A 410 21.20 -28.08 -29.65
N VAL A 411 20.94 -27.54 -30.85
CA VAL A 411 21.97 -26.88 -31.67
C VAL A 411 22.47 -25.60 -31.00
N ILE A 412 21.58 -24.82 -30.36
CA ILE A 412 21.94 -23.55 -29.73
C ILE A 412 22.59 -23.74 -28.35
N ALA A 413 22.20 -24.78 -27.60
CA ALA A 413 22.65 -24.99 -26.22
C ALA A 413 24.18 -24.89 -26.01
N PRO A 414 25.05 -25.46 -26.88
CA PRO A 414 26.50 -25.39 -26.69
C PRO A 414 27.08 -23.98 -26.81
N PHE A 415 26.43 -23.08 -27.55
CA PHE A 415 26.87 -21.69 -27.72
C PHE A 415 26.67 -20.84 -26.45
N LEU A 416 26.03 -21.39 -25.42
CA LEU A 416 25.85 -20.74 -24.12
C LEU A 416 27.03 -20.96 -23.17
N ALA A 417 28.04 -21.75 -23.57
CA ALA A 417 29.17 -22.12 -22.72
C ALA A 417 30.04 -20.94 -22.24
N ASP A 418 30.12 -19.88 -23.05
CA ASP A 418 31.01 -18.73 -22.82
C ASP A 418 30.28 -17.52 -22.20
N VAL A 419 29.02 -17.68 -21.80
CA VAL A 419 28.24 -16.62 -21.15
C VAL A 419 28.65 -16.50 -19.68
N ALA A 420 28.92 -15.27 -19.21
CA ALA A 420 29.39 -15.02 -17.85
C ALA A 420 28.34 -15.30 -16.75
N SER A 421 27.06 -15.03 -17.03
CA SER A 421 25.92 -15.30 -16.16
C SER A 421 24.73 -15.72 -17.02
N ILE A 422 24.35 -17.00 -16.94
CA ILE A 422 23.22 -17.54 -17.70
C ILE A 422 21.91 -16.86 -17.26
N PHE A 423 21.80 -16.52 -15.98
CA PHE A 423 20.63 -15.85 -15.42
C PHE A 423 20.46 -14.46 -16.02
N ASP A 424 21.51 -13.63 -16.03
CA ASP A 424 21.41 -12.27 -16.58
C ASP A 424 21.17 -12.27 -18.09
N PHE A 425 21.82 -13.19 -18.80
CA PHE A 425 21.57 -13.38 -20.22
C PHE A 425 20.11 -13.76 -20.50
N LEU A 426 19.56 -14.71 -19.74
CA LEU A 426 18.16 -15.12 -19.83
C LEU A 426 17.22 -13.95 -19.53
N GLN A 427 17.47 -13.19 -18.46
CA GLN A 427 16.62 -12.08 -18.07
C GLN A 427 16.64 -10.96 -19.12
N ARG A 428 17.80 -10.62 -19.68
CA ARG A 428 17.92 -9.62 -20.76
C ARG A 428 17.24 -10.10 -22.04
N ALA A 429 17.42 -11.36 -22.43
CA ALA A 429 16.75 -11.95 -23.60
C ALA A 429 15.23 -11.97 -23.42
N ARG A 430 14.75 -12.31 -22.22
CA ARG A 430 13.33 -12.29 -21.84
C ARG A 430 12.75 -10.87 -21.84
N SER A 431 13.54 -9.87 -21.47
CA SER A 431 13.14 -8.46 -21.48
C SER A 431 12.83 -7.91 -22.88
N ILE A 432 13.50 -8.41 -23.94
CA ILE A 432 13.23 -8.03 -25.34
C ILE A 432 11.80 -8.42 -25.74
N ALA A 433 11.36 -9.62 -25.38
CA ALA A 433 10.03 -10.11 -25.69
C ALA A 433 8.96 -9.52 -24.76
N SER A 434 9.29 -9.38 -23.47
CA SER A 434 8.28 -9.09 -22.44
C SER A 434 7.74 -7.68 -22.42
N LEU A 435 8.59 -6.69 -22.70
CA LEU A 435 8.24 -5.28 -22.61
C LEU A 435 7.09 -4.86 -23.55
N PRO A 436 7.13 -5.14 -24.86
CA PRO A 436 6.04 -4.77 -25.75
C PRO A 436 4.78 -5.63 -25.54
N ILE A 437 4.92 -6.82 -24.97
CA ILE A 437 3.79 -7.72 -24.71
C ILE A 437 2.99 -7.23 -23.50
N ILE A 438 3.66 -6.88 -22.40
CA ILE A 438 2.97 -6.51 -21.14
C ILE A 438 2.16 -5.22 -21.28
N SER A 439 2.60 -4.24 -22.08
CA SER A 439 1.85 -3.02 -22.35
C SER A 439 0.51 -3.31 -23.05
N ILE A 440 0.52 -4.18 -24.07
CA ILE A 440 -0.67 -4.55 -24.85
C ILE A 440 -1.67 -5.31 -23.98
N PHE A 441 -1.20 -6.23 -23.13
CA PHE A 441 -2.06 -6.97 -22.20
C PHE A 441 -2.69 -6.07 -21.13
N ILE A 442 -1.91 -5.21 -20.47
CA ILE A 442 -2.43 -4.31 -19.42
C ILE A 442 -3.51 -3.39 -20.00
N VAL A 443 -3.23 -2.75 -21.14
CA VAL A 443 -4.19 -1.81 -21.75
C VAL A 443 -5.39 -2.52 -22.35
N GLY A 444 -5.17 -3.71 -22.95
CA GLY A 444 -6.23 -4.55 -23.50
C GLY A 444 -7.24 -5.01 -22.46
N ILE A 445 -6.80 -5.24 -21.22
CA ILE A 445 -7.66 -5.59 -20.08
C ILE A 445 -8.27 -4.34 -19.44
N ALA A 446 -7.48 -3.28 -19.22
CA ALA A 446 -7.91 -2.11 -18.47
C ALA A 446 -8.84 -1.18 -19.26
N THR A 447 -8.78 -1.21 -20.60
CA THR A 447 -9.49 -0.22 -21.43
C THR A 447 -10.02 -0.81 -22.73
N THR A 448 -11.08 -0.20 -23.26
CA THR A 448 -11.67 -0.50 -24.58
C THR A 448 -11.29 0.54 -25.66
N GLY A 449 -10.49 1.55 -25.29
CA GLY A 449 -10.16 2.69 -26.16
C GLY A 449 -9.21 2.34 -27.32
N PRO A 450 -8.01 1.79 -27.06
CA PRO A 450 -7.02 1.52 -28.11
C PRO A 450 -7.42 0.40 -29.06
N ASP A 451 -7.09 0.58 -30.34
CA ASP A 451 -7.34 -0.35 -31.44
C ASP A 451 -6.10 -1.21 -31.78
N ALA A 452 -6.24 -2.12 -32.75
CA ALA A 452 -5.18 -3.05 -33.11
C ALA A 452 -3.95 -2.36 -33.73
N PHE A 453 -4.13 -1.21 -34.38
CA PHE A 453 -3.01 -0.43 -34.90
C PHE A 453 -2.21 0.19 -33.75
N ALA A 454 -2.88 0.82 -32.79
CA ALA A 454 -2.25 1.36 -31.60
C ALA A 454 -1.47 0.28 -30.81
N ALA A 455 -2.01 -0.94 -30.71
CA ALA A 455 -1.31 -2.08 -30.11
C ALA A 455 -0.01 -2.45 -30.86
N LYS A 456 -0.02 -2.48 -32.19
CA LYS A 456 1.17 -2.76 -33.01
C LYS A 456 2.19 -1.63 -32.98
N VAL A 457 1.75 -0.37 -32.90
CA VAL A 457 2.62 0.79 -32.70
C VAL A 457 3.31 0.69 -31.34
N SER A 458 2.54 0.42 -30.27
CA SER A 458 3.10 0.17 -28.93
C SER A 458 4.12 -0.97 -28.95
N PHE A 459 3.79 -2.06 -29.65
CA PHE A 459 4.68 -3.20 -29.82
C PHE A 459 6.02 -2.78 -30.44
N ALA A 460 5.98 -2.12 -31.60
CA ALA A 460 7.17 -1.72 -32.34
C ALA A 460 7.99 -0.67 -31.57
N THR A 461 7.32 0.33 -30.98
CA THR A 461 7.99 1.35 -30.16
C THR A 461 8.65 0.74 -28.93
N GLY A 462 7.96 -0.16 -28.21
CA GLY A 462 8.52 -0.84 -27.04
C GLY A 462 9.74 -1.70 -27.40
N LEU A 463 9.66 -2.48 -28.49
CA LEU A 463 10.77 -3.30 -28.96
C LEU A 463 11.99 -2.45 -29.37
N LEU A 464 11.79 -1.44 -30.20
CA LEU A 464 12.87 -0.57 -30.68
C LEU A 464 13.47 0.25 -29.53
N ALA A 465 12.65 0.74 -28.61
CA ALA A 465 13.11 1.49 -27.44
C ALA A 465 13.92 0.62 -26.49
N TYR A 466 13.53 -0.64 -26.29
CA TYR A 466 14.30 -1.55 -25.44
C TYR A 466 15.64 -1.91 -26.07
N ILE A 467 15.68 -2.20 -27.38
CA ILE A 467 16.93 -2.44 -28.13
C ILE A 467 17.83 -1.21 -28.07
N GLY A 468 17.29 -0.01 -28.30
CA GLY A 468 18.03 1.26 -28.19
C GLY A 468 18.51 1.54 -26.77
N GLY A 469 17.69 1.22 -25.77
CA GLY A 469 17.99 1.39 -24.35
C GLY A 469 19.14 0.51 -23.85
N GLN A 470 19.45 -0.59 -24.52
CA GLN A 470 20.63 -1.41 -24.20
C GLN A 470 21.96 -0.69 -24.46
N PHE A 471 21.96 0.40 -25.23
CA PHE A 471 23.15 1.20 -25.51
C PHE A 471 23.37 2.35 -24.51
N ILE A 472 22.43 2.57 -23.58
CA ILE A 472 22.56 3.60 -22.54
C ILE A 472 23.43 3.03 -21.41
N GLN A 473 24.65 3.55 -21.28
CA GLN A 473 25.54 3.18 -20.17
C GLN A 473 25.12 3.90 -18.87
N GLU A 474 25.41 3.29 -17.72
CA GLU A 474 25.18 3.83 -16.37
C GLU A 474 23.74 3.75 -15.78
N VAL A 475 22.77 3.13 -16.47
CA VAL A 475 21.40 2.93 -15.92
C VAL A 475 21.05 1.45 -15.78
N HIS A 476 20.57 1.05 -14.60
CA HIS A 476 20.13 -0.33 -14.35
C HIS A 476 19.02 -0.77 -15.32
N PHE A 477 19.12 -1.98 -15.89
CA PHE A 477 18.24 -2.43 -16.97
C PHE A 477 16.74 -2.45 -16.61
N LEU A 478 16.40 -2.61 -15.33
CA LEU A 478 15.00 -2.56 -14.84
C LEU A 478 14.40 -1.14 -14.89
N HIS A 479 15.22 -0.08 -14.73
CA HIS A 479 14.77 1.29 -14.97
C HIS A 479 14.56 1.55 -16.45
N VAL A 480 15.48 1.06 -17.30
CA VAL A 480 15.33 1.10 -18.76
C VAL A 480 14.04 0.37 -19.17
N PHE A 481 13.76 -0.79 -18.56
CA PHE A 481 12.53 -1.54 -18.77
C PHE A 481 11.28 -0.74 -18.38
N PHE A 482 11.27 -0.09 -17.22
CA PHE A 482 10.13 0.73 -16.80
C PHE A 482 9.93 1.95 -17.72
N GLY A 483 11.02 2.65 -18.10
CA GLY A 483 10.97 3.79 -19.01
C GLY A 483 10.47 3.40 -20.41
N CYS A 484 10.96 2.29 -20.97
CA CYS A 484 10.52 1.77 -22.26
C CYS A 484 9.04 1.33 -22.21
N PHE A 485 8.55 0.81 -21.07
CA PHE A 485 7.14 0.50 -20.87
C PHE A 485 6.27 1.76 -20.91
N LEU A 486 6.66 2.83 -20.21
CA LEU A 486 5.95 4.11 -20.25
C LEU A 486 5.94 4.72 -21.66
N LEU A 487 7.05 4.58 -22.40
CA LEU A 487 7.12 5.03 -23.79
C LEU A 487 6.18 4.21 -24.70
N ALA A 488 6.14 2.89 -24.54
CA ALA A 488 5.23 2.01 -25.27
C ALA A 488 3.75 2.34 -24.97
N LEU A 489 3.41 2.64 -23.71
CA LEU A 489 2.07 3.11 -23.33
C LEU A 489 1.75 4.47 -23.96
N THR A 490 2.69 5.40 -23.90
CA THR A 490 2.53 6.73 -24.48
C THR A 490 2.30 6.65 -25.97
N ALA A 491 3.08 5.83 -26.68
CA ALA A 491 2.91 5.59 -28.12
C ALA A 491 1.54 4.98 -28.44
N MET A 492 1.05 4.05 -27.61
CA MET A 492 -0.29 3.48 -27.76
C MET A 492 -1.38 4.55 -27.60
N MET A 493 -1.25 5.41 -26.59
CA MET A 493 -2.22 6.49 -26.31
C MET A 493 -2.19 7.56 -27.41
N VAL A 494 -0.99 7.95 -27.87
CA VAL A 494 -0.83 8.90 -28.98
C VAL A 494 -1.46 8.35 -30.26
N ALA A 495 -1.19 7.09 -30.61
CA ALA A 495 -1.80 6.45 -31.77
C ALA A 495 -3.34 6.38 -31.67
N THR A 496 -3.87 6.30 -30.45
CA THR A 496 -5.32 6.23 -30.17
C THR A 496 -6.02 7.60 -30.24
N TYR A 497 -5.42 8.65 -29.67
CA TYR A 497 -6.11 9.93 -29.43
C TYR A 497 -5.74 11.05 -30.41
N VAL A 498 -4.64 10.93 -31.16
CA VAL A 498 -4.22 11.98 -32.09
C VAL A 498 -4.96 11.85 -33.44
N PRO A 499 -5.69 12.90 -33.90
CA PRO A 499 -6.57 12.83 -35.07
C PRO A 499 -5.90 12.44 -36.40
N CYS A 500 -4.62 12.78 -36.60
CA CYS A 500 -3.91 12.45 -37.84
C CYS A 500 -3.64 10.95 -38.01
N PHE A 501 -3.44 10.22 -36.90
CA PHE A 501 -3.30 8.76 -36.90
C PHE A 501 -4.67 8.06 -36.96
N ARG A 502 -5.72 8.71 -36.45
CA ARG A 502 -7.11 8.24 -36.50
C ARG A 502 -7.66 8.08 -37.91
N ALA A 503 -7.17 8.88 -38.86
CA ALA A 503 -7.59 8.83 -40.26
C ALA A 503 -7.13 7.57 -41.01
N LEU A 504 -6.09 6.88 -40.52
CA LEU A 504 -5.53 5.65 -41.11
C LEU A 504 -6.32 4.39 -40.74
N CYS A 505 -7.23 4.45 -39.76
CA CYS A 505 -7.82 3.25 -39.13
C CYS A 505 -9.35 3.32 -39.12
N ARG A 506 -10.00 2.85 -40.19
CA ARG A 506 -11.39 2.38 -40.15
C ARG A 506 -11.38 0.87 -40.06
N GLN A 507 -11.57 0.32 -38.85
CA GLN A 507 -12.18 -1.00 -38.74
C GLN A 507 -13.54 -0.89 -38.03
N PRO A 508 -14.59 -1.52 -38.58
CA PRO A 508 -15.90 -1.50 -37.97
C PRO A 508 -15.88 -2.36 -36.69
N ARG A 509 -16.50 -1.84 -35.62
CA ARG A 509 -16.64 -2.47 -34.30
C ARG A 509 -17.55 -3.72 -34.32
N VAL A 510 -17.31 -4.67 -35.20
CA VAL A 510 -18.19 -5.84 -35.42
C VAL A 510 -17.89 -6.99 -34.44
N LEU A 511 -16.72 -7.00 -33.79
CA LEU A 511 -16.31 -8.12 -32.93
C LEU A 511 -16.84 -8.07 -31.48
N LEU A 512 -17.26 -6.90 -30.98
CA LEU A 512 -17.77 -6.77 -29.61
C LEU A 512 -19.16 -7.39 -29.42
N ALA A 513 -20.01 -7.36 -30.46
CA ALA A 513 -21.33 -7.99 -30.42
C ALA A 513 -21.27 -9.53 -30.36
N ALA A 514 -20.22 -10.13 -30.94
CA ALA A 514 -20.00 -11.58 -30.88
C ALA A 514 -19.45 -12.06 -29.52
N ALA A 515 -18.72 -11.20 -28.81
CA ALA A 515 -18.21 -11.47 -27.45
C ALA A 515 -19.34 -11.43 -26.40
N GLU A 516 -20.34 -10.57 -26.58
CA GLU A 516 -21.52 -10.49 -25.72
C GLU A 516 -22.41 -11.74 -25.87
N GLN A 517 -22.51 -12.29 -27.08
CA GLN A 517 -23.24 -13.53 -27.35
C GLN A 517 -22.57 -14.82 -26.85
N ARG A 518 -21.25 -14.82 -26.59
CA ARG A 518 -20.53 -16.03 -26.10
C ARG A 518 -20.40 -16.12 -24.58
N LYS A 519 -20.66 -15.04 -23.83
CA LYS A 519 -20.70 -15.04 -22.35
C LYS A 519 -21.72 -16.03 -21.78
N THR A 520 -22.71 -16.45 -22.56
CA THR A 520 -23.71 -17.46 -22.18
C THR A 520 -23.29 -18.91 -22.46
N GLN A 521 -22.07 -19.16 -22.97
CA GLN A 521 -21.54 -20.49 -23.28
C GLN A 521 -20.16 -20.77 -22.68
N SER A 522 -19.82 -20.19 -21.51
CA SER A 522 -18.61 -20.58 -20.78
C SER A 522 -18.74 -22.05 -20.33
N ALA A 523 -17.85 -22.91 -20.80
CA ALA A 523 -17.77 -24.32 -20.39
C ALA A 523 -17.22 -24.52 -18.96
N VAL A 524 -16.80 -23.44 -18.29
CA VAL A 524 -16.08 -23.47 -16.99
C VAL A 524 -16.81 -22.62 -15.96
N ASP A 525 -16.85 -23.10 -14.72
CA ASP A 525 -17.36 -22.35 -13.56
C ASP A 525 -16.47 -21.14 -13.27
N ILE A 526 -17.06 -19.94 -13.39
CA ILE A 526 -16.41 -18.64 -13.20
C ILE A 526 -16.65 -18.04 -11.81
N THR A 527 -17.14 -18.82 -10.85
CA THR A 527 -17.33 -18.37 -9.47
C THR A 527 -15.98 -18.13 -8.81
N PRO A 528 -15.69 -16.91 -8.29
CA PRO A 528 -14.44 -16.62 -7.60
C PRO A 528 -14.33 -17.38 -6.28
N TRP A 529 -13.10 -17.67 -5.87
CA TRP A 529 -12.82 -18.32 -4.59
C TRP A 529 -13.14 -17.38 -3.42
N ALA A 530 -13.90 -17.85 -2.42
CA ALA A 530 -14.37 -17.03 -1.29
C ALA A 530 -13.24 -16.39 -0.46
N TRP A 531 -12.08 -17.06 -0.38
CA TRP A 531 -10.92 -16.62 0.40
C TRP A 531 -9.92 -15.79 -0.41
N LEU A 532 -10.24 -15.46 -1.67
CA LEU A 532 -9.34 -14.77 -2.61
C LEU A 532 -8.67 -13.54 -2.00
N TYR A 533 -9.44 -12.59 -1.49
CA TYR A 533 -8.89 -11.33 -0.98
C TYR A 533 -8.14 -11.49 0.35
N SER A 534 -8.56 -12.43 1.20
CA SER A 534 -7.90 -12.74 2.47
C SER A 534 -6.50 -13.34 2.25
N VAL A 535 -6.39 -14.26 1.30
CA VAL A 535 -5.11 -14.88 0.94
C VAL A 535 -4.21 -13.91 0.18
N VAL A 536 -4.79 -13.07 -0.70
CA VAL A 536 -4.03 -11.99 -1.36
C VAL A 536 -3.48 -11.01 -0.34
N PHE A 537 -4.28 -10.59 0.64
CA PHE A 537 -3.84 -9.73 1.72
C PHE A 537 -2.71 -10.37 2.53
N LEU A 538 -2.87 -11.64 2.92
CA LEU A 538 -1.83 -12.40 3.62
C LEU A 538 -0.52 -12.46 2.82
N ILE A 539 -0.57 -12.77 1.53
CA ILE A 539 0.64 -12.83 0.69
C ILE A 539 1.30 -11.44 0.56
N CYS A 540 0.52 -10.38 0.32
CA CYS A 540 1.04 -9.02 0.26
C CYS A 540 1.68 -8.58 1.58
N PHE A 541 1.06 -8.96 2.70
CA PHE A 541 1.58 -8.76 4.04
C PHE A 541 2.91 -9.50 4.26
N LEU A 542 2.99 -10.78 3.88
CA LEU A 542 4.21 -11.57 4.04
C LEU A 542 5.36 -11.05 3.15
N VAL A 543 5.05 -10.60 1.94
CA VAL A 543 6.03 -9.94 1.04
C VAL A 543 6.53 -8.63 1.66
N ALA A 544 5.63 -7.79 2.17
CA ALA A 544 6.01 -6.54 2.82
C ALA A 544 6.86 -6.79 4.07
N LEU A 545 6.45 -7.75 4.90
CA LEU A 545 7.15 -8.17 6.10
C LEU A 545 8.55 -8.71 5.80
N LEU A 546 8.70 -9.62 4.82
CA LEU A 546 9.99 -10.15 4.40
C LEU A 546 10.89 -9.04 3.84
N THR A 547 10.37 -8.19 2.96
CA THR A 547 11.13 -7.10 2.32
C THR A 547 11.67 -6.12 3.36
N VAL A 548 10.84 -5.76 4.34
CA VAL A 548 11.22 -4.89 5.45
C VAL A 548 12.23 -5.58 6.36
N SER A 549 12.06 -6.88 6.64
CA SER A 549 13.01 -7.64 7.46
C SER A 549 14.42 -7.68 6.85
N LEU A 550 14.52 -7.91 5.53
CA LEU A 550 15.79 -8.01 4.80
C LEU A 550 16.45 -6.62 4.65
N GLN A 551 15.69 -5.57 4.33
CA GLN A 551 16.26 -4.23 4.11
C GLN A 551 16.82 -3.61 5.41
N ILE A 552 16.22 -3.94 6.56
CA ILE A 552 16.64 -3.44 7.89
C ILE A 552 17.71 -4.35 8.53
N GLY A 553 17.82 -5.60 8.08
CA GLY A 553 18.71 -6.59 8.69
C GLY A 553 18.28 -6.97 10.11
N SER A 554 16.96 -7.01 10.38
CA SER A 554 16.39 -7.35 11.69
C SER A 554 16.10 -8.84 11.78
N SER A 555 16.81 -9.53 12.67
CA SER A 555 16.58 -10.96 12.99
C SER A 555 15.20 -11.21 13.58
N GLU A 556 14.65 -10.25 14.32
CA GLU A 556 13.33 -10.36 14.96
C GLU A 556 12.20 -10.26 13.94
N LEU A 557 12.25 -9.30 13.00
CA LEU A 557 11.29 -9.22 11.90
C LEU A 557 11.35 -10.44 10.98
N PHE A 558 12.54 -11.01 10.85
CA PHE A 558 12.74 -12.27 10.12
C PHE A 558 12.08 -13.46 10.83
N ILE A 559 12.11 -13.52 12.16
CA ILE A 559 11.36 -14.53 12.95
C ILE A 559 9.85 -14.30 12.84
N VAL A 560 9.39 -13.05 12.93
CA VAL A 560 7.96 -12.69 12.78
C VAL A 560 7.45 -13.07 11.39
N PHE A 561 8.26 -12.90 10.36
CA PHE A 561 7.97 -13.41 9.01
C PHE A 561 7.71 -14.92 9.00
N TRP A 562 8.56 -15.72 9.65
CA TRP A 562 8.41 -17.19 9.70
C TRP A 562 7.15 -17.62 10.43
N VAL A 563 6.84 -16.99 11.55
CA VAL A 563 5.62 -17.27 12.31
C VAL A 563 4.38 -16.91 11.49
N ALA A 564 4.37 -15.72 10.88
CA ALA A 564 3.25 -15.28 10.06
C ALA A 564 3.06 -16.15 8.81
N TRP A 565 4.15 -16.57 8.16
CA TRP A 565 4.08 -17.47 7.02
C TRP A 565 3.54 -18.84 7.42
N ALA A 566 4.02 -19.42 8.53
CA ALA A 566 3.57 -20.74 8.99
C ALA A 566 2.08 -20.74 9.34
N VAL A 567 1.61 -19.75 10.09
CA VAL A 567 0.19 -19.60 10.45
C VAL A 567 -0.67 -19.38 9.19
N GLY A 568 -0.21 -18.51 8.30
CA GLY A 568 -0.88 -18.24 7.03
C GLY A 568 -0.95 -19.46 6.11
N PHE A 569 0.10 -20.28 6.07
CA PHE A 569 0.19 -21.49 5.27
C PHE A 569 -0.77 -22.57 5.76
N VAL A 570 -0.88 -22.76 7.08
CA VAL A 570 -1.87 -23.68 7.68
C VAL A 570 -3.30 -23.23 7.38
N ALA A 571 -3.58 -21.93 7.50
CA ALA A 571 -4.88 -21.37 7.16
C ALA A 571 -5.22 -21.56 5.66
N LEU A 572 -4.23 -21.46 4.78
CA LEU A 572 -4.39 -21.66 3.34
C LEU A 572 -4.72 -23.11 2.98
N LEU A 573 -4.11 -24.07 3.67
CA LEU A 573 -4.40 -25.51 3.53
C LEU A 573 -5.82 -25.85 3.99
N ALA A 574 -6.26 -25.24 5.11
CA ALA A 574 -7.57 -25.46 5.70
C ALA A 574 -8.74 -24.83 4.91
N ALA A 575 -8.46 -23.86 4.02
CA ALA A 575 -9.50 -23.12 3.29
C ALA A 575 -10.21 -24.01 2.24
N PRO A 576 -11.56 -24.20 2.33
CA PRO A 576 -12.30 -25.07 1.40
C PRO A 576 -12.37 -24.51 -0.03
N SER A 577 -12.49 -25.41 -1.01
CA SER A 577 -12.46 -25.06 -2.45
C SER A 577 -13.82 -24.74 -3.08
N THR A 578 -14.94 -25.05 -2.42
CA THR A 578 -16.30 -24.87 -2.95
C THR A 578 -17.23 -24.22 -1.92
N ALA A 579 -18.05 -23.26 -2.36
CA ALA A 579 -19.04 -22.60 -1.53
C ALA A 579 -20.19 -23.57 -1.21
N GLN A 580 -20.30 -24.01 0.04
CA GLN A 580 -21.53 -24.65 0.50
C GLN A 580 -22.61 -23.57 0.62
N GLN A 581 -23.62 -23.64 -0.27
CA GLN A 581 -24.90 -22.99 -0.08
C GLN A 581 -25.59 -23.62 1.14
N THR A 582 -25.68 -22.91 2.24
CA THR A 582 -26.59 -23.27 3.34
C THR A 582 -27.96 -22.64 3.07
N ALA A 583 -28.86 -23.41 2.47
CA ALA A 583 -30.30 -23.19 2.64
C ALA A 583 -30.72 -23.69 4.04
N PRO A 584 -31.73 -23.08 4.70
CA PRO A 584 -32.22 -23.57 5.97
C PRO A 584 -33.04 -24.84 5.72
N SER A 585 -32.49 -26.02 6.04
CA SER A 585 -33.27 -27.24 6.16
C SER A 585 -33.71 -27.43 7.61
N GLU A 586 -35.01 -27.27 7.83
CA GLU A 586 -35.72 -27.89 8.95
C GLU A 586 -35.50 -29.41 8.92
N GLY A 587 -35.25 -30.01 10.08
CA GLY A 587 -35.16 -31.47 10.24
C GLY A 587 -33.79 -31.91 10.75
N GLY A 588 -33.78 -32.55 11.91
CA GLY A 588 -32.60 -32.70 12.74
C GLY A 588 -31.63 -33.82 12.35
N GLU A 589 -30.37 -33.61 12.70
CA GLU A 589 -29.43 -34.61 13.21
C GLU A 589 -28.25 -33.88 13.89
N LYS A 590 -27.86 -34.35 15.08
CA LYS A 590 -26.75 -33.77 15.86
C LYS A 590 -25.41 -34.00 15.12
N PRO A 591 -24.51 -32.99 15.02
CA PRO A 591 -23.18 -33.20 14.48
C PRO A 591 -22.30 -33.99 15.47
N PRO A 592 -21.25 -34.70 15.00
CA PRO A 592 -20.40 -35.51 15.85
C PRO A 592 -19.54 -34.62 16.76
N GLN A 593 -19.39 -35.04 18.02
CA GLN A 593 -18.52 -34.39 18.99
C GLN A 593 -17.06 -34.49 18.52
N VAL A 594 -16.40 -33.34 18.40
CA VAL A 594 -14.96 -33.23 18.18
C VAL A 594 -14.27 -33.29 19.54
N ASP A 595 -13.27 -34.17 19.64
CA ASP A 595 -12.52 -34.47 20.86
C ASP A 595 -11.69 -33.25 21.32
N GLU A 596 -11.92 -32.79 22.56
CA GLU A 596 -11.34 -31.56 23.15
C GLU A 596 -9.85 -31.70 23.54
N SER A 597 -9.25 -32.88 23.39
CA SER A 597 -7.87 -33.15 23.83
C SER A 597 -6.77 -32.56 22.93
N THR A 598 -7.07 -32.19 21.67
CA THR A 598 -6.06 -31.71 20.70
C THR A 598 -5.72 -30.22 20.84
N ASN A 599 -6.55 -29.44 21.56
CA ASN A 599 -6.33 -28.01 21.77
C ASN A 599 -5.45 -27.71 23.00
N ALA A 600 -5.34 -28.65 23.94
CA ALA A 600 -4.55 -28.47 25.16
C ALA A 600 -3.04 -28.50 24.88
N GLU A 601 -2.58 -29.40 23.99
CA GLU A 601 -1.15 -29.53 23.66
C GLU A 601 -0.60 -28.33 22.87
N VAL A 602 -1.42 -27.70 22.02
CA VAL A 602 -1.05 -26.49 21.27
C VAL A 602 -1.00 -25.27 22.19
N VAL A 603 -1.91 -25.19 23.16
CA VAL A 603 -1.94 -24.11 24.16
C VAL A 603 -0.78 -24.23 25.14
N ASP A 604 -0.43 -25.45 25.59
CA ASP A 604 0.73 -25.68 26.45
C ASP A 604 2.06 -25.42 25.72
N LEU A 605 2.14 -25.71 24.42
CA LEU A 605 3.29 -25.35 23.60
C LEU A 605 3.45 -23.82 23.46
N CYS A 606 2.34 -23.08 23.32
CA CYS A 606 2.34 -21.62 23.27
C CYS A 606 2.68 -20.97 24.62
N ILE A 607 2.20 -21.53 25.73
CA ILE A 607 2.50 -21.04 27.10
C ILE A 607 3.96 -21.30 27.46
N SER A 608 4.51 -22.45 27.08
CA SER A 608 5.93 -22.79 27.27
C SER A 608 6.86 -21.88 26.46
N PHE A 609 6.40 -21.44 25.27
CA PHE A 609 7.11 -20.50 24.41
C PHE A 609 7.06 -19.06 24.96
N LEU A 610 5.94 -18.65 25.56
CA LEU A 610 5.79 -17.36 26.23
C LEU A 610 6.57 -17.27 27.55
N ALA A 611 6.70 -18.38 28.28
CA ALA A 611 7.49 -18.45 29.51
C ALA A 611 9.02 -18.32 29.28
N ALA A 612 9.49 -18.49 28.04
CA ALA A 612 10.90 -18.31 27.67
C ALA A 612 11.31 -16.85 27.45
N MET A 613 10.36 -15.89 27.45
CA MET A 613 10.60 -14.46 27.23
C MET A 613 10.28 -13.64 28.48
N ALA A 614 11.23 -13.53 29.41
CA ALA A 614 11.04 -12.87 30.70
C ALA A 614 11.39 -11.37 30.67
N ILE A 615 10.37 -10.51 30.75
CA ILE A 615 10.41 -9.15 31.35
C ILE A 615 9.28 -9.11 32.40
N ASP A 616 9.51 -8.41 33.52
CA ASP A 616 8.70 -8.44 34.75
C ASP A 616 7.17 -8.25 34.53
N ALA A 617 6.39 -9.30 34.79
CA ALA A 617 4.97 -9.42 34.44
C ALA A 617 4.04 -8.44 35.19
N ALA A 618 4.47 -7.92 36.35
CA ALA A 618 3.64 -7.06 37.20
C ALA A 618 3.45 -5.64 36.62
N THR A 619 4.53 -5.05 36.09
CA THR A 619 4.53 -3.70 35.52
C THR A 619 3.77 -3.67 34.19
N LEU A 620 3.95 -4.70 33.35
CA LEU A 620 3.19 -4.88 32.12
C LEU A 620 1.68 -5.02 32.40
N GLY A 621 1.31 -5.77 33.45
CA GLY A 621 -0.08 -5.93 33.87
C GLY A 621 -0.76 -4.61 34.25
N LEU A 622 -0.04 -3.69 34.91
CA LEU A 622 -0.57 -2.39 35.31
C LEU A 622 -0.83 -1.46 34.12
N HIS A 623 0.10 -1.40 33.16
CA HIS A 623 -0.04 -0.62 31.93
C HIS A 623 -1.25 -1.08 31.09
N ILE A 624 -1.39 -2.40 30.93
CA ILE A 624 -2.51 -3.00 30.19
C ILE A 624 -3.83 -2.71 30.91
N THR A 625 -3.85 -2.76 32.24
CA THR A 625 -5.06 -2.52 33.03
C THR A 625 -5.55 -1.08 32.89
N THR A 626 -4.69 -0.07 33.08
CA THR A 626 -5.12 1.34 32.98
C THR A 626 -5.50 1.72 31.56
N PHE A 627 -4.84 1.14 30.56
CA PHE A 627 -5.22 1.26 29.15
C PHE A 627 -6.64 0.72 28.88
N LEU A 628 -6.91 -0.52 29.29
CA LEU A 628 -8.20 -1.17 29.05
C LEU A 628 -9.34 -0.47 29.81
N VAL A 629 -9.12 -0.03 31.05
CA VAL A 629 -10.12 0.69 31.85
C VAL A 629 -10.58 1.97 31.16
N TRP A 630 -9.65 2.77 30.64
CA TRP A 630 -10.01 4.00 29.92
C TRP A 630 -10.74 3.70 28.61
N THR A 631 -10.18 2.83 27.76
CA THR A 631 -10.74 2.54 26.44
C THR A 631 -12.12 1.89 26.53
N VAL A 632 -12.31 0.94 27.45
CA VAL A 632 -13.61 0.31 27.69
C VAL A 632 -14.59 1.32 28.34
N GLY A 633 -14.11 2.16 29.26
CA GLY A 633 -14.91 3.22 29.85
C GLY A 633 -15.46 4.20 28.82
N VAL A 634 -14.63 4.65 27.87
CA VAL A 634 -15.04 5.50 26.74
C VAL A 634 -16.07 4.77 25.87
N ALA A 635 -15.82 3.50 25.51
CA ALA A 635 -16.76 2.73 24.69
C ALA A 635 -18.14 2.57 25.35
N ILE A 636 -18.16 2.25 26.64
CA ILE A 636 -19.39 2.11 27.44
C ILE A 636 -20.13 3.45 27.53
N LEU A 637 -19.43 4.53 27.86
CA LEU A 637 -20.04 5.86 28.00
C LEU A 637 -20.60 6.36 26.66
N THR A 638 -19.86 6.17 25.56
CA THR A 638 -20.34 6.50 24.21
C THR A 638 -21.60 5.70 23.87
N TRP A 639 -21.63 4.40 24.14
CA TRP A 639 -22.83 3.58 23.93
C TRP A 639 -24.04 4.09 24.75
N PHE A 640 -23.82 4.43 26.02
CA PHE A 640 -24.85 4.96 26.91
C PHE A 640 -25.40 6.33 26.48
N ILE A 641 -24.55 7.19 25.91
CA ILE A 641 -24.94 8.49 25.38
C ILE A 641 -25.68 8.28 24.06
N CYS A 642 -25.12 7.53 23.11
CA CYS A 642 -25.68 7.30 21.77
C CYS A 642 -27.05 6.60 21.81
N ARG A 643 -27.32 5.67 22.74
CA ARG A 643 -28.65 5.00 22.84
C ARG A 643 -29.81 5.97 23.11
N ARG A 644 -29.57 7.11 23.76
CA ARG A 644 -30.61 8.12 24.03
C ARG A 644 -30.97 8.95 22.79
N TYR A 645 -30.10 8.91 21.79
CA TYR A 645 -30.06 9.82 20.66
C TYR A 645 -30.61 9.23 19.35
N PHE A 646 -30.78 7.90 19.26
CA PHE A 646 -31.35 7.22 18.08
C PHE A 646 -32.87 7.43 17.89
N LYS A 647 -33.54 8.10 18.83
CA LYS A 647 -35.00 8.33 18.79
C LYS A 647 -35.45 9.52 17.93
N THR A 648 -34.53 10.25 17.29
CA THR A 648 -34.81 11.55 16.64
C THR A 648 -34.45 11.60 15.14
N SER A 649 -34.19 10.45 14.51
CA SER A 649 -33.68 10.35 13.13
C SER A 649 -34.72 10.65 12.04
N ARG A 650 -34.24 11.18 10.90
CA ARG A 650 -35.00 11.42 9.66
C ARG A 650 -34.61 10.48 8.50
N GLY A 651 -33.67 9.54 8.69
CA GLY A 651 -33.24 8.57 7.67
C GLY A 651 -31.79 8.08 7.82
N ALA A 652 -31.48 6.94 7.18
CA ALA A 652 -30.20 6.24 7.36
C ALA A 652 -28.95 7.02 6.88
N ALA A 653 -29.05 7.78 5.79
CA ALA A 653 -27.95 8.59 5.29
C ALA A 653 -27.68 9.83 6.17
N ASP A 654 -28.74 10.46 6.70
CA ASP A 654 -28.60 11.64 7.58
C ASP A 654 -27.99 11.27 8.93
N ASP A 655 -28.35 10.09 9.46
CA ASP A 655 -27.75 9.54 10.68
C ASP A 655 -26.27 9.19 10.49
N TYR A 656 -25.94 8.51 9.40
CA TYR A 656 -24.58 8.04 9.15
C TYR A 656 -23.63 9.20 8.77
N PHE A 657 -24.04 10.08 7.84
CA PHE A 657 -23.18 11.15 7.30
C PHE A 657 -23.27 12.49 8.04
N ALA A 658 -24.44 12.87 8.58
CA ALA A 658 -24.66 14.17 9.24
C ALA A 658 -24.89 14.05 10.76
N GLY A 659 -24.82 12.84 11.31
CA GLY A 659 -25.04 12.58 12.75
C GLY A 659 -26.46 12.94 13.22
N GLY A 660 -27.42 13.00 12.30
CA GLY A 660 -28.79 13.43 12.54
C GLY A 660 -28.90 14.88 13.04
N ARG A 661 -27.90 15.74 12.77
CA ARG A 661 -27.85 17.17 13.13
C ARG A 661 -28.34 17.48 14.55
N SER A 662 -27.72 16.82 15.52
CA SER A 662 -28.19 16.78 16.90
C SER A 662 -27.10 17.04 17.94
N LEU A 663 -25.89 17.38 17.48
CA LEU A 663 -24.76 17.65 18.38
C LEU A 663 -24.97 18.97 19.13
N THR A 664 -24.62 18.94 20.41
CA THR A 664 -24.55 20.10 21.29
C THR A 664 -23.17 20.76 21.21
N TRP A 665 -23.07 22.02 21.60
CA TRP A 665 -21.87 22.84 21.49
C TRP A 665 -20.64 22.20 22.14
N TYR A 666 -20.79 21.51 23.28
CA TYR A 666 -19.68 20.87 23.98
C TYR A 666 -19.19 19.61 23.27
N VAL A 667 -20.08 18.84 22.62
CA VAL A 667 -19.68 17.72 21.76
C VAL A 667 -18.96 18.24 20.52
N VAL A 668 -19.49 19.31 19.89
CA VAL A 668 -18.82 19.98 18.76
C VAL A 668 -17.43 20.46 19.17
N ALA A 669 -17.30 21.16 20.30
CA ALA A 669 -16.04 21.71 20.77
C ALA A 669 -15.02 20.62 21.12
N GLY A 670 -15.40 19.63 21.94
CA GLY A 670 -14.50 18.54 22.34
C GLY A 670 -14.06 17.70 21.15
N SER A 671 -14.96 17.52 20.18
CA SER A 671 -14.69 16.78 18.97
C SER A 671 -13.77 17.52 17.98
N LEU A 672 -13.99 18.83 17.77
CA LEU A 672 -13.08 19.69 17.02
C LEU A 672 -11.70 19.73 17.66
N MET A 673 -11.65 19.74 19.00
CA MET A 673 -10.39 19.74 19.73
C MET A 673 -9.63 18.43 19.54
N LEU A 674 -10.24 17.28 19.82
CA LEU A 674 -9.54 16.01 19.68
C LEU A 674 -9.11 15.70 18.25
N THR A 675 -9.93 16.09 17.25
CA THR A 675 -9.59 15.88 15.83
C THR A 675 -8.31 16.61 15.43
N ASN A 676 -8.08 17.78 16.04
CA ASN A 676 -6.88 18.56 15.79
C ASN A 676 -5.72 18.19 16.73
N LEU A 677 -5.99 17.84 17.99
CA LEU A 677 -5.00 17.40 18.97
C LEU A 677 -4.55 15.96 18.69
N SER A 678 -3.89 15.76 17.55
CA SER A 678 -3.37 14.47 17.10
C SER A 678 -1.92 14.24 17.56
N THR A 679 -1.44 13.02 17.36
CA THR A 679 -0.02 12.65 17.56
C THR A 679 0.94 13.49 16.72
N GLU A 680 0.52 13.96 15.55
CA GLU A 680 1.26 14.93 14.73
C GLU A 680 1.51 16.24 15.48
N GLN A 681 0.50 16.81 16.16
CA GLN A 681 0.66 18.08 16.87
C GLN A 681 1.47 17.89 18.15
N LEU A 682 1.22 16.80 18.89
CA LEU A 682 1.93 16.49 20.13
C LEU A 682 3.42 16.17 19.90
N VAL A 683 3.78 15.40 18.87
CA VAL A 683 5.18 15.09 18.58
C VAL A 683 5.83 16.19 17.74
N GLY A 684 5.13 16.69 16.73
CA GLY A 684 5.67 17.62 15.74
C GLY A 684 5.92 19.03 16.27
N LEU A 685 5.00 19.63 17.05
CA LEU A 685 5.22 20.99 17.56
C LEU A 685 6.36 21.03 18.59
N ASN A 686 6.49 19.98 19.42
CA ASN A 686 7.60 19.87 20.37
C ASN A 686 8.94 19.64 19.66
N SER A 687 8.97 18.88 18.56
CA SER A 687 10.14 18.71 17.68
C SER A 687 10.58 20.04 17.05
N VAL A 688 9.63 20.83 16.52
CA VAL A 688 9.89 22.15 15.95
C VAL A 688 10.46 23.12 16.98
N ILE A 689 9.93 23.15 18.20
CA ILE A 689 10.42 24.04 19.26
C ILE A 689 11.81 23.65 19.72
N PHE A 690 12.08 22.35 19.82
CA PHE A 690 13.40 21.82 20.16
C PHE A 690 14.44 22.19 19.08
N ALA A 691 14.06 22.14 17.80
CA ALA A 691 14.92 22.49 16.68
C ALA A 691 15.15 24.01 16.53
N ASP A 692 14.09 24.82 16.64
CA ASP A 692 14.16 26.28 16.49
C ASP A 692 14.78 26.97 17.70
N GLY A 693 14.78 26.31 18.87
CA GLY A 693 15.17 26.93 20.13
C GLY A 693 14.34 28.18 20.43
N CYS A 694 13.04 28.18 20.07
CA CYS A 694 12.07 29.23 20.40
C CYS A 694 10.63 28.74 20.29
N LEU A 695 9.67 29.51 20.83
CA LEU A 695 8.23 29.17 20.81
C LEU A 695 7.52 29.41 19.46
N SER A 696 8.22 29.38 18.33
CA SER A 696 7.69 29.61 16.97
C SER A 696 6.48 28.72 16.63
N GLY A 697 6.50 27.47 17.08
CA GLY A 697 5.41 26.50 16.89
C GLY A 697 4.05 26.96 17.45
N THR A 698 4.05 27.86 18.45
CA THR A 698 2.84 28.45 19.05
C THR A 698 1.97 29.18 18.01
N ALA A 699 2.57 29.69 16.93
CA ALA A 699 1.84 30.38 15.89
C ALA A 699 0.81 29.48 15.19
N TRP A 700 1.10 28.19 14.98
CA TRP A 700 0.16 27.22 14.40
C TRP A 700 -1.10 27.03 15.25
N GLU A 701 -0.97 27.14 16.57
CA GLU A 701 -2.05 26.97 17.53
C GLU A 701 -2.86 28.25 17.74
N THR A 702 -2.17 29.35 18.03
CA THR A 702 -2.81 30.61 18.43
C THR A 702 -3.50 31.29 17.24
N PHE A 703 -2.88 31.31 16.05
CA PHE A 703 -3.49 31.93 14.87
C PHE A 703 -4.60 31.06 14.26
N ALA A 704 -4.65 29.76 14.57
CA ALA A 704 -5.79 28.92 14.22
C ALA A 704 -7.10 29.41 14.86
N ALA A 705 -7.04 29.96 16.08
CA ALA A 705 -8.21 30.53 16.75
C ALA A 705 -8.85 31.68 15.95
N LEU A 706 -8.05 32.50 15.26
CA LEU A 706 -8.54 33.57 14.38
C LEU A 706 -9.28 33.00 13.16
N ALA A 707 -8.72 31.96 12.53
CA ALA A 707 -9.39 31.29 11.43
C ALA A 707 -10.72 30.64 11.86
N MET A 708 -10.77 30.06 13.07
CA MET A 708 -12.01 29.51 13.64
C MET A 708 -13.06 30.58 13.93
N CYS A 709 -12.66 31.79 14.34
CA CYS A 709 -13.56 32.93 14.43
C CYS A 709 -14.17 33.25 13.05
N VAL A 710 -13.36 33.27 11.99
CA VAL A 710 -13.86 33.45 10.61
C VAL A 710 -14.79 32.30 10.20
N THR A 711 -14.48 31.06 10.57
CA THR A 711 -15.36 29.92 10.33
C THR A 711 -16.73 30.12 10.99
N ALA A 712 -16.78 30.53 12.26
CA ALA A 712 -18.03 30.73 13.01
C ALA A 712 -18.87 31.90 12.47
N VAL A 713 -18.22 32.99 12.03
CA VAL A 713 -18.90 34.22 11.57
C VAL A 713 -19.33 34.12 10.11
N VAL A 714 -18.51 33.53 9.23
CA VAL A 714 -18.68 33.62 7.77
C VAL A 714 -19.08 32.28 7.16
N PHE A 715 -18.31 31.22 7.40
CA PHE A 715 -18.47 29.96 6.67
C PHE A 715 -19.62 29.12 7.20
N LEU A 716 -19.70 28.97 8.53
CA LEU A 716 -20.68 28.11 9.17
C LEU A 716 -22.14 28.52 8.87
N PRO A 717 -22.54 29.81 8.92
CA PRO A 717 -23.88 30.23 8.53
C PRO A 717 -24.21 29.88 7.07
N VAL A 718 -23.27 30.07 6.15
CA VAL A 718 -23.46 29.80 4.72
C VAL A 718 -23.67 28.31 4.47
N TYR A 719 -22.85 27.46 5.09
CA TYR A 719 -22.98 26.01 4.93
C TYR A 719 -24.25 25.47 5.57
N MET A 720 -24.61 25.90 6.78
CA MET A 720 -25.82 25.43 7.45
C MET A 720 -27.10 25.91 6.74
N ALA A 721 -27.10 27.11 6.17
CA ALA A 721 -28.22 27.62 5.38
C ALA A 721 -28.46 26.82 4.08
N SER A 722 -27.42 26.18 3.53
CA SER A 722 -27.51 25.36 2.32
C SER A 722 -28.13 23.97 2.55
N GLY A 723 -28.20 23.50 3.80
CA GLY A 723 -28.71 22.15 4.13
C GLY A 723 -27.80 20.99 3.69
N LEU A 724 -26.68 21.26 3.03
CA LEU A 724 -25.76 20.25 2.48
C LEU A 724 -24.93 19.57 3.58
N CYS A 725 -24.59 18.29 3.37
CA CYS A 725 -23.74 17.50 4.28
C CYS A 725 -22.23 17.64 3.98
N THR A 726 -21.89 18.36 2.89
CA THR A 726 -20.53 18.43 2.32
C THR A 726 -20.17 19.86 1.95
N THR A 727 -18.97 20.32 2.31
CA THR A 727 -18.44 21.66 1.96
C THR A 727 -18.25 21.80 0.44
N THR A 728 -17.85 20.73 -0.24
CA THR A 728 -17.74 20.64 -1.71
C THR A 728 -19.11 20.71 -2.39
N GLY A 729 -20.16 20.24 -1.73
CA GLY A 729 -21.54 20.41 -2.17
C GLY A 729 -21.88 21.88 -2.43
N PHE A 730 -21.44 22.78 -1.55
CA PHE A 730 -21.63 24.23 -1.73
C PHE A 730 -20.99 24.72 -3.04
N LEU A 731 -19.82 24.19 -3.42
CA LEU A 731 -19.19 24.53 -4.70
C LEU A 731 -19.98 24.01 -5.91
N GLY A 732 -20.72 22.91 -5.76
CA GLY A 732 -21.59 22.37 -6.81
C GLY A 732 -22.78 23.28 -7.08
N GLU A 733 -23.43 23.76 -6.02
CA GLU A 733 -24.51 24.75 -6.10
C GLU A 733 -24.00 26.13 -6.56
N ARG A 734 -22.79 26.52 -6.12
CA ARG A 734 -22.21 27.84 -6.44
C ARG A 734 -21.62 27.93 -7.84
N PHE A 735 -21.01 26.86 -8.34
CA PHE A 735 -20.29 26.84 -9.62
C PHE A 735 -20.86 25.78 -10.56
N ASP A 736 -20.44 24.52 -10.43
CA ASP A 736 -20.97 23.38 -11.19
C ASP A 736 -20.56 22.04 -10.57
N LEU A 737 -21.21 20.96 -11.02
CA LEU A 737 -20.92 19.57 -10.64
C LEU A 737 -19.45 19.19 -10.90
N THR A 738 -18.83 19.72 -11.96
CA THR A 738 -17.43 19.46 -12.28
C THR A 738 -16.50 20.04 -11.21
N THR A 739 -16.72 21.28 -10.78
CA THR A 739 -15.91 21.96 -9.74
C THR A 739 -16.07 21.25 -8.41
N ARG A 740 -17.30 20.86 -8.05
CA ARG A 740 -17.56 20.00 -6.89
C ARG A 740 -16.72 18.73 -6.94
N THR A 741 -16.87 17.94 -8.00
CA THR A 741 -16.21 16.64 -8.15
C THR A 741 -14.69 16.75 -8.18
N LEU A 742 -14.16 17.81 -8.79
CA LEU A 742 -12.73 18.12 -8.80
C LEU A 742 -12.19 18.27 -7.37
N VAL A 743 -12.81 19.14 -6.57
CA VAL A 743 -12.38 19.40 -5.19
C VAL A 743 -12.58 18.18 -4.30
N SER A 744 -13.69 17.45 -4.46
CA SER A 744 -13.95 16.20 -3.73
C SER A 744 -12.91 15.12 -4.03
N SER A 745 -12.51 14.98 -5.29
CA SER A 745 -11.47 14.01 -5.68
C SER A 745 -10.13 14.32 -5.04
N ILE A 746 -9.79 15.61 -4.89
CA ILE A 746 -8.55 16.04 -4.23
C ILE A 746 -8.60 15.76 -2.73
N PHE A 747 -9.71 16.04 -2.06
CA PHE A 747 -9.88 15.66 -0.65
C PHE A 747 -9.78 14.14 -0.46
N LEU A 748 -10.40 13.34 -1.34
CA LEU A 748 -10.33 11.88 -1.29
C LEU A 748 -8.89 11.35 -1.45
N ILE A 749 -8.15 11.88 -2.43
CA ILE A 749 -6.74 11.54 -2.62
C ILE A 749 -5.95 11.94 -1.38
N PHE A 750 -6.10 13.18 -0.91
CA PHE A 750 -5.39 13.68 0.27
C PHE A 750 -5.69 12.86 1.53
N TYR A 751 -6.92 12.39 1.74
CA TYR A 751 -7.23 11.50 2.86
C TYR A 751 -6.58 10.12 2.69
N ALA A 752 -6.62 9.55 1.49
CA ALA A 752 -6.09 8.21 1.22
C ALA A 752 -4.56 8.13 1.32
N ILE A 753 -3.83 9.11 0.78
CA ILE A 753 -2.35 9.05 0.67
C ILE A 753 -1.62 10.07 1.54
N GLY A 754 -2.32 11.08 2.06
CA GLY A 754 -1.74 12.11 2.92
C GLY A 754 -2.12 11.89 4.38
N LEU A 755 -3.36 12.23 4.75
CA LEU A 755 -3.77 12.31 6.15
C LEU A 755 -3.82 10.97 6.87
N CYS A 756 -4.57 9.98 6.34
CA CYS A 756 -4.77 8.70 7.03
C CYS A 756 -3.47 7.92 7.27
N PRO A 757 -2.56 7.76 6.28
CA PRO A 757 -1.28 7.10 6.53
C PRO A 757 -0.43 7.79 7.59
N ILE A 758 -0.37 9.14 7.56
CA ILE A 758 0.45 9.92 8.49
C ILE A 758 -0.10 9.82 9.92
N VAL A 759 -1.42 9.83 10.09
CA VAL A 759 -2.06 9.64 11.40
C VAL A 759 -1.78 8.25 11.96
N LEU A 760 -1.89 7.19 11.14
CA LEU A 760 -1.57 5.82 11.56
C LEU A 760 -0.07 5.62 11.85
N TYR A 761 0.80 6.29 11.09
CA TYR A 761 2.24 6.25 11.28
C TYR A 761 2.67 6.96 12.57
N THR A 762 2.26 8.21 12.77
CA THR A 762 2.59 8.99 13.98
C THR A 762 1.97 8.38 15.23
N GLY A 763 0.77 7.82 15.12
CA GLY A 763 0.12 7.04 16.18
C GLY A 763 0.93 5.81 16.56
N ALA A 764 1.38 5.05 15.58
CA ALA A 764 2.19 3.86 15.79
C ALA A 764 3.57 4.16 16.35
N LEU A 765 4.22 5.22 15.87
CA LEU A 765 5.51 5.68 16.37
C LEU A 765 5.41 6.06 17.86
N ALA A 766 4.40 6.85 18.23
CA ALA A 766 4.21 7.25 19.62
C ALA A 766 3.93 6.05 20.53
N PHE A 767 3.09 5.11 20.08
CA PHE A 767 2.83 3.86 20.80
C PHE A 767 4.08 3.00 20.99
N ARG A 768 4.93 2.90 19.96
CA ARG A 768 6.19 2.16 20.05
C ARG A 768 7.16 2.77 21.05
N ASN A 769 7.26 4.10 21.03
CA ASN A 769 8.18 4.79 21.92
C ASN A 769 7.69 4.73 23.37
N ILE A 770 6.40 4.98 23.66
CA ILE A 770 5.86 5.04 25.03
C ILE A 770 5.89 3.69 25.75
N PHE A 771 5.62 2.59 25.04
CA PHE A 771 5.59 1.25 25.61
C PHE A 771 6.87 0.44 25.38
N ASP A 772 7.92 1.09 24.88
CA ASP A 772 9.20 0.47 24.52
C ASP A 772 9.05 -0.75 23.59
N LEU A 773 8.08 -0.67 22.66
CA LEU A 773 7.82 -1.70 21.65
C LEU A 773 8.75 -1.49 20.44
N GLN A 774 10.04 -1.30 20.71
CA GLN A 774 11.05 -1.11 19.66
C GLN A 774 11.16 -2.37 18.78
N ASP A 775 10.84 -3.53 19.37
CA ASP A 775 10.83 -4.85 18.74
C ASP A 775 9.56 -5.11 17.91
N VAL A 776 8.47 -4.38 18.18
CA VAL A 776 7.24 -4.48 17.38
C VAL A 776 7.36 -3.55 16.17
N PRO A 777 7.24 -4.04 14.93
CA PRO A 777 7.37 -3.17 13.76
C PRO A 777 6.33 -2.05 13.77
N LEU A 778 6.76 -0.84 13.39
CA LEU A 778 5.89 0.35 13.28
C LEU A 778 4.62 0.07 12.48
N TRP A 779 4.75 -0.65 11.38
CA TRP A 779 3.62 -0.99 10.52
C TRP A 779 2.61 -1.92 11.21
N ALA A 780 3.02 -2.78 12.15
CA ALA A 780 2.11 -3.66 12.89
C ALA A 780 1.30 -2.86 13.92
N VAL A 781 1.94 -1.91 14.59
CA VAL A 781 1.23 -0.96 15.44
C VAL A 781 0.31 -0.06 14.59
N SER A 782 0.73 0.38 13.40
CA SER A 782 -0.11 1.13 12.45
C SER A 782 -1.29 0.32 11.93
N LEU A 783 -1.10 -0.97 11.64
CA LEU A 783 -2.15 -1.89 11.22
C LEU A 783 -3.17 -2.10 12.36
N LEU A 784 -2.70 -2.29 13.60
CA LEU A 784 -3.56 -2.46 14.76
C LEU A 784 -4.43 -1.22 15.00
N ILE A 785 -3.82 -0.04 15.03
CA ILE A 785 -4.53 1.24 15.17
C ILE A 785 -5.50 1.45 14.00
N GLY A 786 -5.07 1.17 12.76
CA GLY A 786 -5.89 1.33 11.56
C GLY A 786 -7.07 0.37 11.50
N PHE A 787 -6.90 -0.86 11.99
CA PHE A 787 -7.98 -1.85 12.10
C PHE A 787 -9.00 -1.44 13.18
N ILE A 788 -8.53 -1.07 14.37
CA ILE A 788 -9.41 -0.59 15.47
C ILE A 788 -10.18 0.65 15.02
N GLY A 789 -9.51 1.60 14.35
CA GLY A 789 -10.15 2.79 13.80
C GLY A 789 -11.17 2.48 12.72
N ALA A 790 -10.86 1.59 11.78
CA ALA A 790 -11.80 1.20 10.74
C ALA A 790 -13.05 0.53 11.31
N CYS A 791 -12.91 -0.39 12.28
CA CYS A 791 -14.06 -0.96 12.97
C CYS A 791 -14.91 0.13 13.64
N TYR A 792 -14.27 1.09 14.31
CA TYR A 792 -14.96 2.17 14.99
C TYR A 792 -15.72 3.12 14.04
N ALA A 793 -15.07 3.51 12.94
CA ALA A 793 -15.60 4.46 11.97
C ALA A 793 -16.69 3.87 11.06
N LEU A 794 -16.55 2.60 10.65
CA LEU A 794 -17.45 1.95 9.69
C LEU A 794 -18.76 1.47 10.32
N PHE A 795 -18.75 1.14 11.62
CA PHE A 795 -19.93 0.67 12.33
C PHE A 795 -20.59 1.74 13.22
N GLY A 796 -19.89 2.83 13.57
CA GLY A 796 -20.36 3.84 14.53
C GLY A 796 -21.07 5.07 13.97
N GLY A 797 -20.76 5.50 12.73
CA GLY A 797 -21.27 6.75 12.13
C GLY A 797 -20.76 8.05 12.81
N LEU A 798 -20.98 9.22 12.18
CA LEU A 798 -20.42 10.51 12.63
C LEU A 798 -20.74 10.86 14.10
N LYS A 799 -21.92 10.46 14.58
CA LYS A 799 -22.40 10.80 15.93
C LYS A 799 -21.67 10.05 17.04
N ALA A 800 -21.43 8.74 16.88
CA ALA A 800 -20.69 7.96 17.87
C ALA A 800 -19.24 8.43 17.95
N VAL A 801 -18.65 8.73 16.80
CA VAL A 801 -17.31 9.33 16.68
C VAL A 801 -17.24 10.65 17.45
N ALA A 802 -18.15 11.61 17.18
CA ALA A 802 -18.12 12.90 17.88
C ALA A 802 -18.25 12.80 19.41
N VAL A 803 -19.05 11.86 19.91
CA VAL A 803 -19.23 11.65 21.36
C VAL A 803 -17.99 11.04 22.00
N SER A 804 -17.41 9.98 21.42
CA SER A 804 -16.13 9.44 21.93
C SER A 804 -15.03 10.47 21.90
N ASP A 805 -15.04 11.33 20.88
CA ASP A 805 -14.01 12.34 20.73
C ASP A 805 -14.10 13.42 21.81
N CYS A 806 -15.32 13.76 22.24
CA CYS A 806 -15.50 14.67 23.36
C CYS A 806 -14.89 14.11 24.65
N ILE A 807 -15.04 12.81 24.89
CA ILE A 807 -14.53 12.14 26.11
C ILE A 807 -13.00 12.00 26.05
N ASN A 808 -12.47 11.51 24.92
CA ASN A 808 -11.03 11.40 24.71
C ASN A 808 -10.34 12.77 24.66
N GLY A 809 -11.01 13.81 24.15
CA GLY A 809 -10.56 15.20 24.17
C GLY A 809 -10.32 15.73 25.58
N LEU A 810 -11.23 15.43 26.52
CA LEU A 810 -11.03 15.76 27.94
C LEU A 810 -9.83 15.02 28.52
N GLY A 811 -9.70 13.72 28.24
CA GLY A 811 -8.54 12.92 28.65
C GLY A 811 -7.24 13.52 28.14
N LEU A 812 -7.20 13.98 26.88
CA LEU A 812 -6.00 14.52 26.26
C LEU A 812 -5.59 15.87 26.83
N VAL A 813 -6.55 16.73 27.19
CA VAL A 813 -6.25 17.98 27.91
C VAL A 813 -5.69 17.69 29.30
N VAL A 814 -6.26 16.74 30.03
CA VAL A 814 -5.77 16.35 31.36
C VAL A 814 -4.34 15.82 31.29
N VAL A 815 -4.10 14.87 30.39
CA VAL A 815 -2.80 14.23 30.22
C VAL A 815 -1.77 15.20 29.64
N GLY A 816 -2.17 16.00 28.65
CA GLY A 816 -1.32 17.00 28.00
C GLY A 816 -0.88 18.10 28.96
N LEU A 817 -1.71 18.51 29.93
CA LEU A 817 -1.33 19.45 30.98
C LEU A 817 -0.51 18.80 32.09
N TRP A 818 -0.71 17.51 32.35
CA TRP A 818 0.04 16.80 33.38
C TRP A 818 1.54 16.67 33.03
N VAL A 819 1.87 16.30 31.79
CA VAL A 819 3.28 16.18 31.34
C VAL A 819 4.13 17.41 31.67
N PRO A 820 3.79 18.64 31.25
CA PRO A 820 4.56 19.82 31.60
C PRO A 820 4.51 20.11 33.10
N ILE A 821 3.40 19.87 33.81
CA ILE A 821 3.34 20.07 35.27
C ILE A 821 4.33 19.14 36.00
N ALA A 822 4.35 17.86 35.65
CA ALA A 822 5.25 16.87 36.24
C ALA A 822 6.72 17.18 35.91
N ALA A 823 7.00 17.58 34.66
CA ALA A 823 8.33 17.99 34.25
C ALA A 823 8.83 19.23 35.01
N LEU A 824 7.95 20.21 35.26
CA LEU A 824 8.27 21.40 36.06
C LEU A 824 8.53 21.06 37.53
N GLN A 825 7.81 20.09 38.09
CA GLN A 825 8.06 19.63 39.46
C GLN A 825 9.48 19.06 39.61
N GLN A 826 9.97 18.30 38.62
CA GLN A 826 11.36 17.81 38.62
C GLN A 826 12.39 18.94 38.56
N LEU A 827 12.05 20.07 37.94
CA LEU A 827 12.95 21.23 37.81
C LEU A 827 12.93 22.19 39.01
N GLY A 828 12.02 22.01 39.98
CA GLY A 828 11.87 22.90 41.14
C GLY A 828 10.64 23.83 41.10
N GLY A 829 9.73 23.65 40.14
CA GLY A 829 8.44 24.32 40.04
C GLY A 829 8.34 25.37 38.93
N VAL A 830 7.17 26.05 38.87
CA VAL A 830 6.84 27.02 37.80
C VAL A 830 7.76 28.25 37.82
N SER A 831 8.37 28.59 38.95
CA SER A 831 9.31 29.72 39.07
C SER A 831 10.51 29.58 38.12
N VAL A 832 10.91 28.34 37.82
CA VAL A 832 11.98 28.02 36.86
C VAL A 832 11.68 28.54 35.46
N LEU A 833 10.42 28.80 35.11
CA LEU A 833 10.05 29.37 33.80
C LEU A 833 10.29 30.88 33.72
N PHE A 834 10.54 31.53 34.85
CA PHE A 834 10.61 32.98 34.97
C PHE A 834 11.91 33.49 35.62
N GLU A 835 12.85 32.60 35.97
CA GLU A 835 14.18 32.99 36.49
C GLU A 835 15.04 33.67 35.40
N GLU A 836 15.88 34.64 35.78
CA GLU A 836 16.77 35.34 34.84
C GLU A 836 17.79 34.44 34.14
N THR A 837 18.21 33.39 34.85
CA THR A 837 19.13 32.35 34.38
C THR A 837 18.40 31.16 33.74
N SER A 838 17.06 31.17 33.73
CA SER A 838 16.29 30.11 33.09
C SER A 838 16.27 30.27 31.59
N TYR A 839 16.44 29.14 30.90
CA TYR A 839 16.41 29.05 29.45
C TYR A 839 15.09 29.52 28.82
N LEU A 840 14.04 29.88 29.58
CA LEU A 840 12.76 30.33 29.01
C LEU A 840 12.71 31.81 28.62
N ARG A 841 13.36 32.72 29.34
CA ARG A 841 13.45 34.13 28.93
C ARG A 841 14.11 34.28 27.54
N PRO A 842 15.15 33.47 27.21
CA PRO A 842 15.68 33.32 25.86
C PRO A 842 14.82 32.54 24.85
N LEU A 843 13.67 31.95 25.21
CA LEU A 843 12.81 31.18 24.28
C LEU A 843 11.56 31.94 23.83
N VAL A 844 11.19 33.02 24.53
CA VAL A 844 9.91 33.72 24.31
C VAL A 844 9.89 34.55 23.03
N ALA A 845 11.02 35.16 22.63
CA ALA A 845 11.08 35.94 21.39
C ALA A 845 11.08 35.02 20.15
N THR A 846 9.92 34.88 19.52
CA THR A 846 9.67 33.98 18.38
C THR A 846 10.29 34.42 17.06
N SER A 847 11.00 35.57 17.02
CA SER A 847 11.64 36.11 15.81
C SER A 847 13.15 35.85 15.75
N GLN A 848 13.72 35.14 16.71
CA GLN A 848 15.16 34.89 16.80
C GLN A 848 15.42 33.41 17.06
N VAL A 849 16.48 32.87 16.49
CA VAL A 849 16.90 31.47 16.72
C VAL A 849 17.97 31.45 17.82
N TYR A 850 17.91 30.45 18.70
CA TYR A 850 18.91 30.26 19.75
C TYR A 850 20.08 29.43 19.21
N ASP A 851 21.31 29.96 19.29
CA ASP A 851 22.52 29.24 18.90
C ASP A 851 23.23 28.70 20.16
N ALA A 852 23.17 27.39 20.33
CA ALA A 852 23.77 26.69 21.46
C ALA A 852 25.30 26.76 21.48
N SER A 853 25.95 26.96 20.32
CA SER A 853 27.41 27.03 20.23
C SER A 853 27.98 28.37 20.67
N THR A 854 27.21 29.45 20.49
CA THR A 854 27.60 30.81 20.87
C THR A 854 26.90 31.29 22.15
N GLY A 855 25.85 30.60 22.60
CA GLY A 855 25.03 31.00 23.74
C GLY A 855 24.25 32.30 23.50
N THR A 856 24.10 32.72 22.24
CA THR A 856 23.47 33.98 21.85
C THR A 856 22.33 33.75 20.84
N ARG A 857 21.44 34.73 20.70
CA ARG A 857 20.40 34.67 19.67
C ARG A 857 20.87 35.36 18.41
N SER A 858 20.69 34.69 17.27
CA SER A 858 21.03 35.22 15.95
C SER A 858 19.76 35.63 15.21
N ASN A 859 19.92 36.48 14.19
CA ASN A 859 18.84 36.86 13.28
C ASN A 859 18.51 35.74 12.26
N GLY A 860 18.76 34.47 12.59
CA GLY A 860 18.33 33.34 11.78
C GLY A 860 16.81 33.25 11.70
N GLU A 861 16.30 32.63 10.63
CA GLU A 861 14.86 32.45 10.45
C GLU A 861 14.37 31.19 11.19
N PRO A 862 13.41 31.32 12.13
CA PRO A 862 12.75 30.17 12.74
C PRO A 862 11.80 29.51 11.73
N SER A 863 11.33 28.29 12.01
CA SER A 863 10.39 27.56 11.14
C SER A 863 9.07 28.29 10.86
N VAL A 864 8.65 29.18 11.77
CA VAL A 864 7.51 30.09 11.58
C VAL A 864 7.91 31.51 11.95
N PRO A 865 8.43 32.29 11.00
CA PRO A 865 8.74 33.69 11.24
C PRO A 865 7.47 34.50 11.57
N TRP A 866 7.58 35.54 12.42
CA TRP A 866 6.40 36.32 12.81
C TRP A 866 5.67 36.96 11.62
N HIS A 867 6.40 37.34 10.56
CA HIS A 867 5.86 38.05 9.41
C HIS A 867 5.10 37.15 8.42
N VAL A 868 5.18 35.82 8.56
CA VAL A 868 4.35 34.87 7.79
C VAL A 868 3.01 34.55 8.47
N THR A 869 2.82 34.99 9.72
CA THR A 869 1.65 34.63 10.55
C THR A 869 0.33 35.14 9.98
N LEU A 870 0.32 36.34 9.41
CA LEU A 870 -0.85 36.97 8.79
C LEU A 870 -0.94 36.75 7.27
N THR A 871 0.06 36.12 6.64
CA THR A 871 0.07 35.82 5.21
C THR A 871 -0.26 34.35 4.94
N GLY A 872 0.75 33.51 4.68
CA GLY A 872 0.55 32.10 4.34
C GLY A 872 -0.01 31.26 5.48
N LEU A 873 0.37 31.56 6.73
CA LEU A 873 -0.12 30.81 7.89
C LEU A 873 -1.63 31.01 8.09
N MET A 874 -2.10 32.26 8.00
CA MET A 874 -3.53 32.58 8.10
C MET A 874 -4.34 31.89 7.01
N LEU A 875 -3.85 31.87 5.76
CA LEU A 875 -4.53 31.17 4.67
C LEU A 875 -4.57 29.65 4.88
N THR A 876 -3.48 29.08 5.39
CA THR A 876 -3.41 27.64 5.73
C THR A 876 -4.42 27.29 6.82
N ASN A 877 -4.53 28.14 7.85
CA ASN A 877 -5.50 27.99 8.92
C ASN A 877 -6.94 28.17 8.42
N LEU A 878 -7.20 29.15 7.54
CA LEU A 878 -8.52 29.35 6.94
C LEU A 878 -8.95 28.14 6.11
N TYR A 879 -8.06 27.57 5.30
CA TYR A 879 -8.33 26.31 4.62
C TYR A 879 -8.67 25.19 5.62
N TYR A 880 -7.82 24.98 6.62
CA TYR A 880 -7.97 23.87 7.55
C TYR A 880 -9.28 23.97 8.35
N TRP A 881 -9.62 25.14 8.89
CA TRP A 881 -10.79 25.31 9.76
C TRP A 881 -12.08 25.62 9.01
N SER A 882 -11.99 26.22 7.83
CA SER A 882 -13.17 26.77 7.14
C SER A 882 -13.60 25.98 5.91
N THR A 883 -12.73 25.20 5.27
CA THR A 883 -13.08 24.49 4.00
C THR A 883 -12.90 22.98 4.07
N ASN A 884 -11.96 22.49 4.90
CA ASN A 884 -11.68 21.07 5.04
C ASN A 884 -12.92 20.30 5.54
N GLN A 885 -13.40 19.36 4.73
CA GLN A 885 -14.60 18.56 5.01
C GLN A 885 -14.53 17.89 6.39
N LEU A 886 -13.35 17.35 6.75
CA LEU A 886 -13.09 16.66 8.02
C LEU A 886 -13.42 17.50 9.26
N ILE A 887 -13.16 18.80 9.21
CA ILE A 887 -13.34 19.70 10.36
C ILE A 887 -14.75 20.28 10.35
N VAL A 888 -15.16 20.84 9.22
CA VAL A 888 -16.43 21.57 9.09
C VAL A 888 -17.63 20.63 9.28
N GLN A 889 -17.53 19.36 8.86
CA GLN A 889 -18.62 18.37 9.00
C GLN A 889 -19.08 18.18 10.45
N ARG A 890 -18.19 18.35 11.45
CA ARG A 890 -18.55 18.26 12.88
C ARG A 890 -19.37 19.46 13.34
N ALA A 891 -19.06 20.65 12.84
CA ALA A 891 -19.85 21.85 13.11
C ALA A 891 -21.21 21.80 12.38
N LEU A 892 -21.28 21.21 11.18
CA LEU A 892 -22.53 21.02 10.42
C LEU A 892 -23.50 20.02 11.07
N ALA A 893 -22.99 19.11 11.90
CA ALA A 893 -23.79 18.17 12.67
C ALA A 893 -24.42 18.78 13.94
N ALA A 894 -24.20 20.07 14.19
CA ALA A 894 -24.83 20.79 15.30
C ALA A 894 -26.35 20.93 15.12
N ARG A 895 -27.08 20.97 16.23
CA ARG A 895 -28.54 21.10 16.24
C ARG A 895 -29.08 22.47 15.82
N SER A 896 -28.24 23.51 15.87
CA SER A 896 -28.55 24.87 15.42
C SER A 896 -27.25 25.63 15.13
N LEU A 897 -27.36 26.73 14.40
CA LEU A 897 -26.22 27.62 14.13
C LEU A 897 -25.60 28.13 15.43
N ALA A 898 -26.41 28.52 16.42
CA ALA A 898 -25.92 28.99 17.70
C ALA A 898 -25.07 27.95 18.45
N GLU A 899 -25.47 26.67 18.43
CA GLU A 899 -24.72 25.57 19.05
C GLU A 899 -23.42 25.27 18.30
N GLY A 900 -23.47 25.32 16.96
CA GLY A 900 -22.27 25.18 16.13
C GLY A 900 -21.28 26.32 16.37
N GLN A 901 -21.75 27.57 16.40
CA GLN A 901 -20.93 28.76 16.66
C GLN A 901 -20.32 28.74 18.06
N LYS A 902 -21.12 28.46 19.09
CA LYS A 902 -20.60 28.33 20.46
C LYS A 902 -19.56 27.20 20.54
N GLY A 903 -19.79 26.07 19.88
CA GLY A 903 -18.85 24.95 19.85
C GLY A 903 -17.52 25.29 19.17
N VAL A 904 -17.57 25.92 18.00
CA VAL A 904 -16.37 26.37 17.27
C VAL A 904 -15.61 27.42 18.08
N LEU A 905 -16.29 28.41 18.66
CA LEU A 905 -15.64 29.47 19.44
C LEU A 905 -15.08 28.96 20.77
N PHE A 906 -15.71 27.96 21.39
CA PHE A 906 -15.15 27.30 22.56
C PHE A 906 -13.84 26.57 22.23
N ALA A 907 -13.83 25.81 21.13
CA ALA A 907 -12.61 25.19 20.66
C ALA A 907 -11.53 26.23 20.28
N ALA A 908 -11.93 27.37 19.72
CA ALA A 908 -11.02 28.49 19.42
C ALA A 908 -10.42 29.11 20.70
N ALA A 909 -11.21 29.27 21.77
CA ALA A 909 -10.69 29.76 23.06
C ALA A 909 -9.69 28.77 23.69
N MET A 910 -9.94 27.47 23.58
CA MET A 910 -9.01 26.43 24.01
C MET A 910 -7.73 26.40 23.15
N LYS A 911 -7.84 26.68 21.85
CA LYS A 911 -6.69 26.79 20.95
C LYS A 911 -5.69 27.87 21.35
N VAL A 912 -6.16 28.99 21.88
CA VAL A 912 -5.28 30.07 22.35
C VAL A 912 -4.34 29.60 23.48
N VAL A 913 -4.76 28.65 24.31
CA VAL A 913 -3.90 28.06 25.37
C VAL A 913 -3.30 26.71 24.98
N GLY A 914 -3.54 26.23 23.75
CA GLY A 914 -3.07 24.94 23.25
C GLY A 914 -1.54 24.76 23.38
N PHE A 915 -0.80 25.87 23.25
CA PHE A 915 0.65 25.89 23.38
C PHE A 915 1.14 25.40 24.76
N THR A 916 0.33 25.47 25.81
CA THR A 916 0.75 25.00 27.15
C THR A 916 0.96 23.50 27.23
N PHE A 917 0.23 22.72 26.45
CA PHE A 917 0.35 21.27 26.44
C PHE A 917 0.94 20.73 25.13
N LEU A 918 1.02 21.54 24.08
CA LEU A 918 1.61 21.17 22.79
C LEU A 918 3.02 21.74 22.54
N CYS A 919 3.39 22.84 23.21
CA CYS A 919 4.61 23.58 22.91
C CYS A 919 5.56 23.69 24.12
N ILE A 920 5.00 23.94 25.30
CA ILE A 920 5.79 24.03 26.55
C ILE A 920 6.56 22.73 26.88
N PRO A 921 6.05 21.51 26.62
CA PRO A 921 6.85 20.30 26.85
C PRO A 921 8.21 20.32 26.14
N GLY A 922 8.27 20.71 24.87
CA GLY A 922 9.51 20.81 24.10
C GLY A 922 10.46 21.86 24.66
N THR A 923 9.92 22.99 25.11
CA THR A 923 10.70 23.99 25.86
C THR A 923 11.30 23.40 27.14
N ILE A 924 10.52 22.68 27.94
CA ILE A 924 11.00 22.05 29.19
C ILE A 924 12.10 21.02 28.89
N ALA A 925 11.96 20.25 27.81
CA ALA A 925 12.98 19.30 27.38
C ALA A 925 14.32 19.99 27.05
N ILE A 926 14.30 21.16 26.40
CA ILE A 926 15.51 21.99 26.19
C ILE A 926 16.15 22.37 27.52
N ILE A 927 15.34 22.78 28.51
CA ILE A 927 15.83 23.15 29.85
C ILE A 927 16.49 21.94 30.53
N MET A 928 15.88 20.76 30.45
CA MET A 928 16.38 19.54 31.07
C MET A 928 17.72 19.09 30.46
N VAL A 929 17.83 19.12 29.13
CA VAL A 929 19.08 18.81 28.41
C VAL A 929 20.18 19.81 28.80
N ASN A 930 19.88 21.11 28.78
CA ASN A 930 20.88 22.14 29.06
C ASN A 930 21.32 22.17 30.54
N ARG A 931 20.43 21.81 31.48
CA ARG A 931 20.76 21.68 32.91
C ARG A 931 21.46 20.36 33.25
N GLY A 932 21.58 19.42 32.29
CA GLY A 932 22.17 18.10 32.55
C GLY A 932 21.38 17.28 33.56
N VAL A 933 20.04 17.32 33.48
CA VAL A 933 19.17 16.58 34.39
C VAL A 933 19.40 15.07 34.23
N THR A 934 19.42 14.35 35.35
CA THR A 934 19.54 12.88 35.37
C THR A 934 18.22 12.24 35.80
N ILE A 935 17.85 11.15 35.14
CA ILE A 935 16.62 10.38 35.40
C ILE A 935 17.04 8.93 35.61
N ASP A 936 16.64 8.35 36.74
CA ASP A 936 17.01 6.98 37.14
C ASP A 936 18.53 6.69 37.09
N GLY A 937 19.36 7.73 37.27
CA GLY A 937 20.82 7.65 37.24
C GLY A 937 21.47 7.85 35.86
N GLU A 938 20.69 8.01 34.79
CA GLU A 938 21.17 8.29 33.43
C GLU A 938 20.95 9.75 33.02
N LEU A 939 21.80 10.29 32.16
CA LEU A 939 21.67 11.66 31.64
C LEU A 939 20.50 11.75 30.68
N PHE A 940 19.63 12.76 30.84
CA PHE A 940 18.55 13.02 29.90
C PHE A 940 19.11 13.55 28.57
N VAL A 941 19.12 12.70 27.54
CA VAL A 941 19.67 12.98 26.20
C VAL A 941 18.62 12.72 25.14
N ILE A 942 18.49 13.65 24.19
CA ILE A 942 17.59 13.54 23.04
C ILE A 942 18.44 13.33 21.78
N LYS A 943 18.24 12.20 21.09
CA LYS A 943 19.02 11.84 19.89
C LYS A 943 18.41 12.38 18.60
N LYS A 944 17.08 12.53 18.56
CA LYS A 944 16.33 13.09 17.42
C LYS A 944 15.23 14.05 17.90
N ALA A 945 14.91 15.05 17.09
CA ALA A 945 13.90 16.06 17.44
C ALA A 945 12.48 15.48 17.63
N ASP A 946 12.11 14.43 16.88
CA ASP A 946 10.79 13.78 17.03
C ASP A 946 10.68 12.89 18.29
N GLU A 947 11.78 12.68 19.03
CA GLU A 947 11.80 11.92 20.29
C GLU A 947 11.54 12.81 21.52
N VAL A 948 11.53 14.14 21.36
CA VAL A 948 11.43 15.12 22.45
C VAL A 948 10.22 14.87 23.35
N TYR A 949 9.03 14.73 22.77
CA TYR A 949 7.81 14.55 23.54
C TYR A 949 7.70 13.14 24.17
N PRO A 950 7.94 12.04 23.43
CA PRO A 950 7.97 10.69 24.03
C PRO A 950 8.98 10.52 25.17
N GLU A 951 10.21 11.03 25.02
CA GLU A 951 11.25 10.91 26.05
C GLU A 951 10.92 11.74 27.29
N LEU A 952 10.33 12.93 27.11
CA LEU A 952 9.84 13.72 28.23
C LEU A 952 8.67 13.02 28.96
N VAL A 953 7.78 12.34 28.24
CA VAL A 953 6.67 11.59 28.85
C VAL A 953 7.20 10.45 29.72
N LYS A 954 8.15 9.64 29.22
CA LYS A 954 8.80 8.57 29.98
C LYS A 954 9.50 9.10 31.23
N ALA A 955 10.17 10.23 31.08
CA ALA A 955 10.93 10.90 32.13
C ALA A 955 10.09 11.32 33.35
N VAL A 956 8.84 11.74 33.13
CA VAL A 956 8.07 12.50 34.13
C VAL A 956 6.78 11.82 34.57
N MET A 957 6.29 10.84 33.82
CA MET A 957 5.01 10.18 34.13
C MET A 957 5.20 9.01 35.09
N PRO A 958 4.36 8.90 36.14
CA PRO A 958 4.31 7.71 36.98
C PRO A 958 4.02 6.44 36.18
N THR A 959 4.59 5.31 36.59
CA THR A 959 4.46 4.02 35.90
C THR A 959 2.99 3.62 35.68
N TRP A 960 2.10 3.90 36.63
CA TRP A 960 0.68 3.58 36.51
C TRP A 960 -0.08 4.40 35.45
N SER A 961 0.38 5.62 35.12
CA SER A 961 -0.34 6.55 34.24
C SER A 961 0.07 6.44 32.77
N LEU A 962 1.13 5.68 32.45
CA LEU A 962 1.57 5.44 31.06
C LEU A 962 0.50 4.71 30.22
N GLY A 963 -0.19 3.73 30.80
CA GLY A 963 -1.30 3.04 30.13
C GLY A 963 -2.51 3.95 29.86
N PHE A 964 -2.83 4.86 30.79
CA PHE A 964 -3.86 5.88 30.61
C PHE A 964 -3.47 6.92 29.54
N PHE A 965 -2.23 7.41 29.58
CA PHE A 965 -1.67 8.32 28.58
C PHE A 965 -1.81 7.71 27.17
N ALA A 966 -1.38 6.47 27.01
CA ALA A 966 -1.47 5.78 25.74
C ALA A 966 -2.90 5.56 25.27
N ALA A 967 -3.84 5.21 26.17
CA ALA A 967 -5.24 5.04 25.80
C ALA A 967 -5.87 6.34 25.28
N VAL A 968 -5.54 7.46 25.92
CA VAL A 968 -5.97 8.80 25.50
C VAL A 968 -5.33 9.19 24.17
N LEU A 969 -4.03 8.90 23.98
CA LEU A 969 -3.31 9.14 22.73
C LEU A 969 -3.88 8.29 21.58
N LEU A 970 -4.22 7.02 21.84
CA LEU A 970 -4.92 6.18 20.86
C LEU A 970 -6.26 6.79 20.51
N GLY A 971 -7.00 7.28 21.50
CA GLY A 971 -8.24 8.01 21.30
C GLY A 971 -8.10 9.19 20.33
N SER A 972 -7.00 9.94 20.40
CA SER A 972 -6.75 11.04 19.46
C SER A 972 -6.37 10.59 18.06
N VAL A 973 -5.53 9.55 17.94
CA VAL A 973 -5.18 8.94 16.64
C VAL A 973 -6.42 8.39 15.95
N LEU A 974 -7.26 7.67 16.70
CA LEU A 974 -8.52 7.12 16.20
C LEU A 974 -9.49 8.25 15.83
N SER A 975 -9.59 9.32 16.60
CA SER A 975 -10.43 10.48 16.25
C SER A 975 -10.07 11.05 14.88
N THR A 976 -8.81 11.40 14.63
CA THR A 976 -8.39 11.98 13.34
C THR A 976 -8.56 10.98 12.19
N PHE A 977 -8.21 9.70 12.39
CA PHE A 977 -8.36 8.66 11.38
C PHE A 977 -9.84 8.40 11.04
N ASN A 978 -10.70 8.28 12.05
CA ASN A 978 -12.13 8.03 11.89
C ASN A 978 -12.84 9.20 11.23
N SER A 979 -12.43 10.44 11.56
CA SER A 979 -12.94 11.64 10.89
C SER A 979 -12.65 11.60 9.39
N ALA A 980 -11.41 11.26 9.02
CA ALA A 980 -10.97 11.19 7.63
C ALA A 980 -11.71 10.09 6.88
N LEU A 981 -11.91 8.93 7.51
CA LEU A 981 -12.68 7.84 6.93
C LEU A 981 -14.14 8.22 6.71
N ASN A 982 -14.78 8.85 7.70
CA ASN A 982 -16.17 9.29 7.59
C ASN A 982 -16.34 10.37 6.52
N SER A 983 -15.45 11.36 6.48
CA SER A 983 -15.49 12.40 5.45
C SER A 983 -15.24 11.84 4.06
N ALA A 984 -14.30 10.89 3.90
CA ALA A 984 -14.07 10.25 2.61
C ALA A 984 -15.26 9.38 2.17
N ALA A 985 -15.85 8.61 3.09
CA ALA A 985 -17.06 7.84 2.86
C ALA A 985 -18.25 8.73 2.46
N THR A 986 -18.36 9.92 3.07
CA THR A 986 -19.39 10.92 2.74
C THR A 986 -19.19 11.48 1.33
N LEU A 987 -17.97 11.95 1.01
CA LEU A 987 -17.64 12.52 -0.30
C LEU A 987 -17.83 11.48 -1.42
N PHE A 988 -17.35 10.26 -1.24
CA PHE A 988 -17.53 9.20 -2.23
C PHE A 988 -19.01 8.81 -2.37
N GLY A 989 -19.72 8.59 -1.27
CA GLY A 989 -21.11 8.16 -1.29
C GLY A 989 -22.05 9.15 -1.96
N LEU A 990 -22.04 10.39 -1.46
CA LEU A 990 -22.99 11.42 -1.88
C LEU A 990 -22.58 12.11 -3.18
N GLU A 991 -21.28 12.21 -3.49
CA GLU A 991 -20.80 13.06 -4.57
C GLU A 991 -20.24 12.29 -5.77
N ILE A 992 -19.79 11.05 -5.57
CA ILE A 992 -19.29 10.19 -6.66
C ILE A 992 -20.29 9.10 -7.00
N TYR A 993 -20.64 8.25 -6.02
CA TYR A 993 -21.48 7.08 -6.24
C TYR A 993 -22.93 7.47 -6.58
N LYS A 994 -23.57 8.30 -5.73
CA LYS A 994 -24.97 8.72 -5.94
C LYS A 994 -25.15 9.63 -7.15
N ILE A 995 -24.11 10.30 -7.64
CA ILE A 995 -24.21 11.21 -8.79
C ILE A 995 -23.85 10.51 -10.11
N TYR A 996 -22.73 9.79 -10.15
CA TYR A 996 -22.16 9.28 -11.42
C TYR A 996 -22.30 7.77 -11.61
N VAL A 997 -22.43 6.98 -10.53
CA VAL A 997 -22.44 5.51 -10.62
C VAL A 997 -23.85 4.96 -10.57
N ASN A 998 -24.65 5.39 -9.60
CA ASN A 998 -26.03 4.93 -9.43
C ASN A 998 -26.95 6.05 -8.87
N PRO A 999 -27.56 6.86 -9.76
CA PRO A 999 -28.46 7.96 -9.38
C PRO A 999 -29.72 7.54 -8.62
N THR A 1000 -30.16 6.29 -8.78
CA THR A 1000 -31.39 5.76 -8.17
C THR A 1000 -31.12 4.93 -6.91
N ALA A 1001 -29.89 4.93 -6.40
CA ALA A 1001 -29.52 4.17 -5.21
C ALA A 1001 -30.26 4.66 -3.95
N SER A 1002 -30.81 3.72 -3.17
CA SER A 1002 -31.37 3.99 -1.85
C SER A 1002 -30.28 4.42 -0.85
N ASP A 1003 -30.66 5.20 0.16
CA ASP A 1003 -29.74 5.72 1.17
C ASP A 1003 -28.99 4.60 1.93
N GLU A 1004 -29.65 3.48 2.22
CA GLU A 1004 -28.99 2.30 2.81
C GLU A 1004 -27.92 1.70 1.90
N ARG A 1005 -28.16 1.69 0.59
CA ARG A 1005 -27.18 1.19 -0.38
C ARG A 1005 -26.00 2.14 -0.48
N VAL A 1006 -26.24 3.45 -0.46
CA VAL A 1006 -25.19 4.47 -0.45
C VAL A 1006 -24.32 4.31 0.80
N VAL A 1007 -24.92 4.16 1.99
CA VAL A 1007 -24.17 3.93 3.25
C VAL A 1007 -23.31 2.66 3.16
N LYS A 1008 -23.85 1.54 2.67
CA LYS A 1008 -23.09 0.28 2.51
C LYS A 1008 -21.90 0.43 1.58
N VAL A 1009 -22.09 1.07 0.42
CA VAL A 1009 -21.03 1.26 -0.58
C VAL A 1009 -19.97 2.26 -0.09
N SER A 1010 -20.39 3.31 0.61
CA SER A 1010 -19.50 4.23 1.32
C SER A 1010 -18.66 3.54 2.40
N GLY A 1011 -19.23 2.58 3.13
CA GLY A 1011 -18.50 1.77 4.11
C GLY A 1011 -17.40 0.91 3.45
N ILE A 1012 -17.70 0.26 2.33
CA ILE A 1012 -16.70 -0.51 1.56
C ILE A 1012 -15.56 0.38 1.06
N PHE A 1013 -15.88 1.59 0.60
CA PHE A 1013 -14.88 2.58 0.21
C PHE A 1013 -14.01 3.04 1.39
N GLY A 1014 -14.59 3.19 2.58
CA GLY A 1014 -13.84 3.42 3.81
C GLY A 1014 -12.82 2.31 4.08
N ILE A 1015 -13.20 1.04 3.96
CA ILE A 1015 -12.26 -0.09 4.10
C ILE A 1015 -11.09 0.02 3.11
N ALA A 1016 -11.37 0.39 1.86
CA ALA A 1016 -10.33 0.58 0.86
C ALA A 1016 -9.34 1.70 1.25
N ILE A 1017 -9.81 2.83 1.78
CA ILE A 1017 -8.95 3.90 2.29
C ILE A 1017 -8.13 3.45 3.49
N THR A 1018 -8.70 2.68 4.41
CA THR A 1018 -7.96 2.10 5.53
C THR A 1018 -6.80 1.23 5.04
N VAL A 1019 -7.04 0.35 4.06
CA VAL A 1019 -6.00 -0.53 3.51
C VAL A 1019 -4.90 0.30 2.85
N VAL A 1020 -5.24 1.31 2.06
CA VAL A 1020 -4.27 2.22 1.45
C VAL A 1020 -3.47 2.97 2.52
N ALA A 1021 -4.14 3.45 3.57
CA ALA A 1021 -3.49 4.17 4.67
C ALA A 1021 -2.50 3.31 5.45
N VAL A 1022 -2.87 2.06 5.75
CA VAL A 1022 -2.00 1.09 6.43
C VAL A 1022 -0.81 0.69 5.55
N VAL A 1023 -1.00 0.58 4.24
CA VAL A 1023 0.07 0.29 3.30
C VAL A 1023 1.04 1.47 3.20
N ILE A 1024 0.55 2.70 3.18
CA ILE A 1024 1.40 3.89 3.02
C ILE A 1024 2.11 4.28 4.33
N ALA A 1025 1.48 4.07 5.49
CA ALA A 1025 2.00 4.49 6.79
C ALA A 1025 3.49 4.13 7.04
N PRO A 1026 3.98 2.91 6.73
CA PRO A 1026 5.36 2.51 7.01
C PRO A 1026 6.40 3.19 6.12
N PHE A 1027 6.01 3.62 4.92
CA PHE A 1027 6.89 4.33 3.99
C PHE A 1027 7.22 5.75 4.43
N LEU A 1028 6.62 6.22 5.53
CA LEU A 1028 6.90 7.52 6.15
C LEU A 1028 8.09 7.46 7.13
N ALA A 1029 8.67 6.28 7.37
CA ALA A 1029 9.75 6.07 8.35
C ALA A 1029 11.07 6.78 8.00
N ASP A 1030 11.35 6.97 6.71
CA ASP A 1030 12.60 7.59 6.22
C ASP A 1030 12.46 9.09 5.92
N VAL A 1031 11.32 9.69 6.29
CA VAL A 1031 11.06 11.12 6.12
C VAL A 1031 11.70 11.88 7.28
N ALA A 1032 12.62 12.81 6.98
CA ALA A 1032 13.39 13.54 7.99
C ALA A 1032 12.53 14.38 8.97
N SER A 1033 11.42 14.96 8.52
CA SER A 1033 10.42 15.61 9.39
C SER A 1033 9.02 15.32 8.89
N ILE A 1034 8.25 14.57 9.68
CA ILE A 1034 6.88 14.16 9.35
C ILE A 1034 5.96 15.37 9.32
N PHE A 1035 6.17 16.30 10.25
CA PHE A 1035 5.40 17.54 10.34
C PHE A 1035 5.64 18.42 9.10
N ASP A 1036 6.90 18.67 8.70
CA ASP A 1036 7.20 19.47 7.51
C ASP A 1036 6.69 18.80 6.22
N PHE A 1037 6.91 17.49 6.09
CA PHE A 1037 6.37 16.71 4.97
C PHE A 1037 4.85 16.83 4.85
N LEU A 1038 4.13 16.69 5.97
CA LEU A 1038 2.68 16.80 6.01
C LEU A 1038 2.21 18.22 5.69
N GLN A 1039 2.86 19.25 6.22
CA GLN A 1039 2.49 20.64 5.96
C GLN A 1039 2.73 21.02 4.50
N ARG A 1040 3.81 20.53 3.87
CA ARG A 1040 4.05 20.69 2.43
C ARG A 1040 3.05 19.91 1.59
N ALA A 1041 2.76 18.66 1.93
CA ALA A 1041 1.75 17.85 1.23
C ALA A 1041 0.34 18.47 1.33
N ARG A 1042 -0.05 18.98 2.50
CA ARG A 1042 -1.29 19.74 2.71
C ARG A 1042 -1.33 20.99 1.84
N SER A 1043 -0.21 21.70 1.73
CA SER A 1043 -0.12 22.96 1.00
C SER A 1043 -0.37 22.80 -0.52
N ILE A 1044 0.03 21.66 -1.09
CA ILE A 1044 -0.25 21.33 -2.51
C ILE A 1044 -1.76 21.23 -2.77
N ALA A 1045 -2.49 20.56 -1.86
CA ALA A 1045 -3.93 20.36 -2.00
C ALA A 1045 -4.74 21.61 -1.60
N SER A 1046 -4.28 22.37 -0.61
CA SER A 1046 -5.06 23.44 0.03
C SER A 1046 -5.14 24.73 -0.78
N LEU A 1047 -4.05 25.08 -1.47
CA LEU A 1047 -3.91 26.37 -2.14
C LEU A 1047 -4.97 26.64 -3.22
N PRO A 1048 -5.22 25.74 -4.19
CA PRO A 1048 -6.22 26.01 -5.22
C PRO A 1048 -7.66 25.87 -4.70
N ILE A 1049 -7.87 25.25 -3.53
CA ILE A 1049 -9.18 25.07 -2.92
C ILE A 1049 -9.62 26.34 -2.18
N ILE A 1050 -8.72 26.94 -1.39
CA ILE A 1050 -9.07 28.09 -0.53
C ILE A 1050 -9.47 29.34 -1.33
N SER A 1051 -8.86 29.57 -2.49
CA SER A 1051 -9.21 30.70 -3.38
C SER A 1051 -10.66 30.61 -3.88
N ILE A 1052 -11.10 29.41 -4.28
CA ILE A 1052 -12.44 29.16 -4.81
C ILE A 1052 -13.50 29.28 -3.72
N PHE A 1053 -13.22 28.80 -2.51
CA PHE A 1053 -14.14 28.93 -1.37
C PHE A 1053 -14.30 30.38 -0.90
N ILE A 1054 -13.19 31.11 -0.70
CA ILE A 1054 -13.24 32.51 -0.25
C ILE A 1054 -14.03 33.35 -1.26
N VAL A 1055 -13.70 33.25 -2.55
CA VAL A 1055 -14.38 34.07 -3.57
C VAL A 1055 -15.81 33.60 -3.84
N GLY A 1056 -16.06 32.29 -3.77
CA GLY A 1056 -17.40 31.70 -3.93
C GLY A 1056 -18.37 32.13 -2.83
N ILE A 1057 -17.88 32.35 -1.61
CA ILE A 1057 -18.67 32.88 -0.49
C ILE A 1057 -18.75 34.41 -0.55
N ALA A 1058 -17.64 35.09 -0.82
CA ALA A 1058 -17.57 36.55 -0.78
C ALA A 1058 -18.30 37.22 -1.95
N THR A 1059 -18.40 36.57 -3.11
CA THR A 1059 -18.92 37.20 -4.34
C THR A 1059 -19.73 36.23 -5.21
N THR A 1060 -20.67 36.79 -5.97
CA THR A 1060 -21.43 36.07 -7.00
C THR A 1060 -20.84 36.23 -8.41
N GLY A 1061 -19.80 37.05 -8.58
CA GLY A 1061 -19.28 37.46 -9.90
C GLY A 1061 -18.64 36.34 -10.73
N PRO A 1062 -17.66 35.56 -10.20
CA PRO A 1062 -16.98 34.51 -10.95
C PRO A 1062 -17.87 33.29 -11.23
N ASP A 1063 -17.72 32.73 -12.44
CA ASP A 1063 -18.39 31.51 -12.91
C ASP A 1063 -17.50 30.26 -12.77
N ALA A 1064 -18.04 29.08 -13.08
CA ALA A 1064 -17.31 27.81 -12.94
C ALA A 1064 -16.02 27.76 -13.79
N PHE A 1065 -16.00 28.43 -14.93
CA PHE A 1065 -14.80 28.54 -15.75
C PHE A 1065 -13.71 29.34 -15.03
N ALA A 1066 -14.03 30.52 -14.49
CA ALA A 1066 -13.09 31.32 -13.71
C ALA A 1066 -12.55 30.57 -12.48
N ALA A 1067 -13.40 29.80 -11.79
CA ALA A 1067 -13.00 28.94 -10.67
C ALA A 1067 -11.97 27.88 -11.10
N LYS A 1068 -12.19 27.19 -12.23
CA LYS A 1068 -11.25 26.18 -12.77
C LYS A 1068 -9.94 26.79 -13.26
N VAL A 1069 -9.97 27.98 -13.86
CA VAL A 1069 -8.76 28.72 -14.24
C VAL A 1069 -7.96 29.08 -12.98
N SER A 1070 -8.61 29.61 -11.94
CA SER A 1070 -7.97 29.88 -10.65
C SER A 1070 -7.37 28.61 -10.03
N PHE A 1071 -8.10 27.50 -10.08
CA PHE A 1071 -7.62 26.20 -9.61
C PHE A 1071 -6.32 25.79 -10.31
N ALA A 1072 -6.34 25.77 -11.65
CA ALA A 1072 -5.20 25.34 -12.45
C ALA A 1072 -4.00 26.27 -12.28
N THR A 1073 -4.22 27.59 -12.27
CA THR A 1073 -3.16 28.57 -12.05
C THR A 1073 -2.58 28.44 -10.64
N GLY A 1074 -3.41 28.29 -9.61
CA GLY A 1074 -2.94 28.11 -8.24
C GLY A 1074 -2.09 26.85 -8.08
N LEU A 1075 -2.54 25.72 -8.63
CA LEU A 1075 -1.81 24.46 -8.59
C LEU A 1075 -0.46 24.55 -9.33
N LEU A 1076 -0.46 25.08 -10.56
CA LEU A 1076 0.77 25.22 -11.36
C LEU A 1076 1.74 26.24 -10.73
N ALA A 1077 1.22 27.35 -10.21
CA ALA A 1077 2.03 28.36 -9.52
C ALA A 1077 2.68 27.78 -8.27
N TYR A 1078 1.97 26.98 -7.48
CA TYR A 1078 2.54 26.37 -6.29
C TYR A 1078 3.60 25.32 -6.61
N ILE A 1079 3.36 24.48 -7.63
CA ILE A 1079 4.36 23.52 -8.13
C ILE A 1079 5.61 24.26 -8.62
N GLY A 1080 5.44 25.31 -9.44
CA GLY A 1080 6.53 26.16 -9.90
C GLY A 1080 7.26 26.87 -8.76
N GLY A 1081 6.52 27.31 -7.75
CA GLY A 1081 7.03 27.98 -6.55
C GLY A 1081 7.92 27.09 -5.68
N GLN A 1082 7.82 25.76 -5.78
CA GLN A 1082 8.73 24.84 -5.07
C GLN A 1082 10.17 24.88 -5.61
N PHE A 1083 10.38 25.40 -6.83
CA PHE A 1083 11.71 25.53 -7.43
C PHE A 1083 12.39 26.87 -7.08
N ILE A 1084 11.71 27.78 -6.38
CA ILE A 1084 12.26 29.06 -5.94
C ILE A 1084 13.07 28.81 -4.67
N GLN A 1085 14.39 28.85 -4.77
CA GLN A 1085 15.29 28.80 -3.62
C GLN A 1085 15.25 30.15 -2.88
N GLU A 1086 15.47 30.14 -1.56
CA GLU A 1086 15.57 31.31 -0.65
C GLU A 1086 14.27 32.00 -0.18
N VAL A 1087 13.06 31.58 -0.61
CA VAL A 1087 11.81 32.16 -0.10
C VAL A 1087 11.06 31.17 0.79
N HIS A 1088 10.66 31.61 1.99
CA HIS A 1088 9.87 30.79 2.92
C HIS A 1088 8.57 30.28 2.28
N PHE A 1089 8.25 28.98 2.47
CA PHE A 1089 7.14 28.32 1.77
C PHE A 1089 5.77 28.98 2.02
N LEU A 1090 5.56 29.60 3.19
CA LEU A 1090 4.34 30.34 3.50
C LEU A 1090 4.19 31.64 2.69
N HIS A 1091 5.29 32.30 2.30
CA HIS A 1091 5.23 33.42 1.35
C HIS A 1091 4.97 32.95 -0.05
N VAL A 1092 5.59 31.84 -0.46
CA VAL A 1092 5.29 31.17 -1.74
C VAL A 1092 3.80 30.82 -1.80
N PHE A 1093 3.25 30.28 -0.72
CA PHE A 1093 1.82 29.98 -0.57
C PHE A 1093 0.95 31.23 -0.74
N PHE A 1094 1.27 32.32 -0.04
CA PHE A 1094 0.53 33.58 -0.16
C PHE A 1094 0.61 34.19 -1.56
N GLY A 1095 1.79 34.20 -2.19
CA GLY A 1095 1.98 34.69 -3.55
C GLY A 1095 1.20 33.86 -4.58
N CYS A 1096 1.21 32.54 -4.46
CA CYS A 1096 0.45 31.64 -5.32
C CYS A 1096 -1.07 31.83 -5.14
N PHE A 1097 -1.54 32.12 -3.92
CA PHE A 1097 -2.93 32.49 -3.67
C PHE A 1097 -3.31 33.79 -4.39
N LEU A 1098 -2.47 34.83 -4.32
CA LEU A 1098 -2.71 36.08 -5.06
C LEU A 1098 -2.72 35.88 -6.58
N LEU A 1099 -1.84 35.02 -7.11
CA LEU A 1099 -1.84 34.64 -8.52
C LEU A 1099 -3.13 33.91 -8.91
N ALA A 1100 -3.61 32.99 -8.08
CA ALA A 1100 -4.86 32.28 -8.30
C ALA A 1100 -6.07 33.24 -8.30
N LEU A 1101 -6.11 34.22 -7.39
CA LEU A 1101 -7.14 35.28 -7.38
C LEU A 1101 -7.06 36.16 -8.62
N THR A 1102 -5.85 36.55 -9.02
CA THR A 1102 -5.62 37.36 -10.23
C THR A 1102 -6.08 36.63 -11.47
N ALA A 1103 -5.76 35.35 -11.61
CA ALA A 1103 -6.23 34.51 -12.70
C ALA A 1103 -7.77 34.37 -12.71
N MET A 1104 -8.38 34.25 -11.53
CA MET A 1104 -9.85 34.24 -11.41
C MET A 1104 -10.45 35.57 -11.87
N MET A 1105 -9.86 36.70 -11.47
CA MET A 1105 -10.31 38.04 -11.88
C MET A 1105 -10.14 38.25 -13.38
N VAL A 1106 -9.00 37.86 -13.96
CA VAL A 1106 -8.75 37.93 -15.40
C VAL A 1106 -9.79 37.08 -16.15
N ALA A 1107 -9.98 35.83 -15.72
CA ALA A 1107 -10.99 34.96 -16.32
C ALA A 1107 -12.42 35.50 -16.14
N THR A 1108 -12.69 36.30 -15.11
CA THR A 1108 -14.04 36.87 -14.85
C THR A 1108 -14.29 38.14 -15.66
N TYR A 1109 -13.32 39.05 -15.70
CA TYR A 1109 -13.52 40.44 -16.16
C TYR A 1109 -12.85 40.77 -17.50
N VAL A 1110 -11.97 39.92 -18.04
CA VAL A 1110 -11.23 40.21 -19.28
C VAL A 1110 -11.85 39.45 -20.47
N PRO A 1111 -12.61 40.12 -21.37
CA PRO A 1111 -13.34 39.44 -22.44
C PRO A 1111 -12.43 38.84 -23.52
N CYS A 1112 -11.27 39.45 -23.79
CA CYS A 1112 -10.32 38.95 -24.79
C CYS A 1112 -9.70 37.59 -24.39
N PHE A 1113 -9.46 37.37 -23.10
CA PHE A 1113 -8.98 36.09 -22.59
C PHE A 1113 -10.02 34.98 -22.79
N ARG A 1114 -11.31 35.26 -22.53
CA ARG A 1114 -12.40 34.31 -22.78
C ARG A 1114 -12.58 33.98 -24.26
N ALA A 1115 -12.43 34.98 -25.14
CA ALA A 1115 -12.47 34.78 -26.58
C ALA A 1115 -11.34 33.86 -27.06
N LEU A 1116 -10.12 34.02 -26.52
CA LEU A 1116 -8.98 33.14 -26.79
C LEU A 1116 -9.27 31.68 -26.37
N CYS A 1117 -9.89 31.50 -25.20
CA CYS A 1117 -10.25 30.17 -24.68
C CYS A 1117 -11.52 29.58 -25.31
N ARG A 1118 -12.21 30.29 -26.20
CA ARG A 1118 -13.50 29.87 -26.82
C ARG A 1118 -14.59 29.53 -25.80
N GLN A 1119 -14.64 30.25 -24.67
CA GLN A 1119 -15.60 30.03 -23.58
C GLN A 1119 -16.49 31.27 -23.38
N PRO A 1120 -17.73 31.30 -23.92
CA PRO A 1120 -18.64 32.42 -23.72
C PRO A 1120 -19.07 32.54 -22.24
N ARG A 1121 -19.39 33.76 -21.80
CA ARG A 1121 -19.88 33.99 -20.44
C ARG A 1121 -21.26 33.36 -20.29
N VAL A 1122 -21.38 32.39 -19.40
CA VAL A 1122 -22.67 31.81 -19.02
C VAL A 1122 -23.35 32.84 -18.09
N PRO A 1123 -24.51 33.41 -18.45
CA PRO A 1123 -25.29 34.21 -17.52
C PRO A 1123 -25.61 33.35 -16.31
N LEU A 1124 -25.45 33.89 -15.10
CA LEU A 1124 -25.85 33.21 -13.86
C LEU A 1124 -27.37 33.01 -13.87
N ALA A 1125 -27.84 31.94 -14.50
CA ALA A 1125 -29.26 31.65 -14.67
C ALA A 1125 -29.96 31.19 -13.38
N ALA A 1126 -29.30 31.22 -12.21
CA ALA A 1126 -29.83 30.61 -11.00
C ALA A 1126 -29.36 31.26 -9.68
N ALA A 1127 -28.81 32.48 -9.69
CA ALA A 1127 -28.40 33.13 -8.43
C ALA A 1127 -29.60 33.64 -7.58
N GLU A 1128 -30.79 33.74 -8.18
CA GLU A 1128 -32.01 34.30 -7.55
C GLU A 1128 -32.95 33.27 -6.90
N GLN A 1129 -32.68 31.96 -6.99
CA GLN A 1129 -33.46 30.93 -6.29
C GLN A 1129 -32.58 30.09 -5.38
N ARG A 1130 -31.97 30.72 -4.35
CA ARG A 1130 -31.55 29.93 -3.18
C ARG A 1130 -32.82 29.45 -2.50
N LYS A 1131 -33.28 28.23 -2.81
CA LYS A 1131 -34.23 27.52 -1.94
C LYS A 1131 -33.52 27.29 -0.60
N THR A 1132 -33.62 28.24 0.32
CA THR A 1132 -33.19 28.09 1.72
C THR A 1132 -34.15 27.12 2.41
N GLN A 1133 -34.00 25.83 2.14
CA GLN A 1133 -34.55 24.79 3.01
C GLN A 1133 -33.47 24.46 4.05
N SER A 1134 -33.30 25.35 5.03
CA SER A 1134 -32.37 25.08 6.13
C SER A 1134 -32.89 23.90 6.95
N ALA A 1135 -32.06 22.87 7.10
CA ALA A 1135 -32.42 21.67 7.86
C ALA A 1135 -32.49 21.91 9.38
N VAL A 1136 -31.92 23.04 9.85
CA VAL A 1136 -31.72 23.41 11.26
C VAL A 1136 -31.95 24.91 11.46
N ASP A 1137 -32.13 25.33 12.72
CA ASP A 1137 -32.25 26.74 13.09
C ASP A 1137 -30.96 27.51 12.75
N ILE A 1138 -31.11 28.61 12.01
CA ILE A 1138 -30.04 29.47 11.50
C ILE A 1138 -29.89 30.78 12.30
N THR A 1139 -30.53 30.89 13.47
CA THR A 1139 -30.36 32.04 14.37
C THR A 1139 -28.92 32.11 14.90
N PRO A 1140 -28.19 33.23 14.70
CA PRO A 1140 -26.84 33.39 15.23
C PRO A 1140 -26.81 33.42 16.77
N TRP A 1141 -25.69 33.00 17.36
CA TRP A 1141 -25.48 33.06 18.80
C TRP A 1141 -25.33 34.51 19.28
N ALA A 1142 -26.07 34.89 20.32
CA ALA A 1142 -26.10 36.27 20.84
C ALA A 1142 -24.72 36.81 21.26
N TRP A 1143 -23.84 35.94 21.76
CA TRP A 1143 -22.52 36.30 22.26
C TRP A 1143 -21.41 36.21 21.21
N LEU A 1144 -21.75 35.91 19.94
CA LEU A 1144 -20.81 35.66 18.84
C LEU A 1144 -19.70 36.72 18.77
N TYR A 1145 -20.05 37.99 18.59
CA TYR A 1145 -19.07 39.06 18.37
C TYR A 1145 -18.25 39.39 19.63
N SER A 1146 -18.86 39.30 20.82
CA SER A 1146 -18.16 39.53 22.09
C SER A 1146 -17.08 38.46 22.32
N VAL A 1147 -17.38 37.21 22.01
CA VAL A 1147 -16.44 36.09 22.15
C VAL A 1147 -15.37 36.14 21.06
N VAL A 1148 -15.73 36.49 19.82
CA VAL A 1148 -14.74 36.71 18.74
C VAL A 1148 -13.77 37.83 19.13
N PHE A 1149 -14.28 38.95 19.66
CA PHE A 1149 -13.43 40.03 20.15
C PHE A 1149 -12.49 39.58 21.27
N LEU A 1150 -13.01 38.85 22.26
CA LEU A 1150 -12.21 38.28 23.34
C LEU A 1150 -11.10 37.37 22.81
N ILE A 1151 -11.39 36.46 21.87
CA ILE A 1151 -10.38 35.57 21.29
C ILE A 1151 -9.33 36.37 20.52
N CYS A 1152 -9.73 37.32 19.68
CA CYS A 1152 -8.80 38.19 18.95
C CYS A 1152 -7.91 38.99 19.91
N PHE A 1153 -8.49 39.50 21.00
CA PHE A 1153 -7.76 40.20 22.04
C PHE A 1153 -6.74 39.28 22.74
N LEU A 1154 -7.13 38.06 23.10
CA LEU A 1154 -6.24 37.08 23.74
C LEU A 1154 -5.09 36.66 22.80
N VAL A 1155 -5.37 36.47 21.51
CA VAL A 1155 -4.35 36.17 20.49
C VAL A 1155 -3.35 37.34 20.36
N ALA A 1156 -3.85 38.58 20.27
CA ALA A 1156 -3.01 39.76 20.19
C ALA A 1156 -2.15 39.92 21.45
N LEU A 1157 -2.77 39.80 22.63
CA LEU A 1157 -2.10 39.91 23.92
C LEU A 1157 -1.03 38.83 24.09
N LEU A 1158 -1.32 37.58 23.75
CA LEU A 1158 -0.34 36.50 23.78
C LEU A 1158 0.82 36.77 22.81
N THR A 1159 0.52 37.13 21.55
CA THR A 1159 1.55 37.40 20.53
C THR A 1159 2.49 38.52 20.96
N VAL A 1160 1.94 39.62 21.48
CA VAL A 1160 2.73 40.75 22.00
C VAL A 1160 3.55 40.33 23.22
N SER A 1161 2.95 39.59 24.16
CA SER A 1161 3.66 39.10 25.35
C SER A 1161 4.86 38.23 24.99
N LEU A 1162 4.70 37.35 24.00
CA LEU A 1162 5.76 36.46 23.56
C LEU A 1162 6.86 37.21 22.82
N GLN A 1163 6.48 38.07 21.87
CA GLN A 1163 7.43 38.82 21.05
C GLN A 1163 8.29 39.82 21.86
N ILE A 1164 7.73 40.40 22.92
CA ILE A 1164 8.44 41.29 23.84
C ILE A 1164 9.20 40.51 24.93
N GLY A 1165 8.78 39.27 25.23
CA GLY A 1165 9.30 38.50 26.36
C GLY A 1165 8.89 39.05 27.73
N SER A 1166 7.73 39.73 27.82
CA SER A 1166 7.24 40.34 29.06
C SER A 1166 6.48 39.33 29.92
N SER A 1167 7.00 39.02 31.10
CA SER A 1167 6.35 38.14 32.09
C SER A 1167 5.06 38.76 32.63
N GLU A 1168 5.01 40.08 32.80
CA GLU A 1168 3.81 40.80 33.25
C GLU A 1168 2.66 40.66 32.26
N LEU A 1169 2.92 40.90 30.96
CA LEU A 1169 1.90 40.74 29.92
C LEU A 1169 1.46 39.28 29.78
N PHE A 1170 2.36 38.33 30.02
CA PHE A 1170 2.04 36.90 30.01
C PHE A 1170 1.12 36.51 31.19
N ILE A 1171 1.31 37.08 32.37
CA ILE A 1171 0.38 36.90 33.51
C ILE A 1171 -0.98 37.54 33.21
N VAL A 1172 -1.00 38.76 32.65
CA VAL A 1172 -2.24 39.43 32.24
C VAL A 1172 -3.01 38.58 31.23
N PHE A 1173 -2.31 37.95 30.28
CA PHE A 1173 -2.91 37.00 29.35
C PHE A 1173 -3.61 35.84 30.08
N TRP A 1174 -2.96 35.21 31.05
CA TRP A 1174 -3.56 34.09 31.80
C TRP A 1174 -4.80 34.48 32.59
N VAL A 1175 -4.76 35.66 33.23
CA VAL A 1175 -5.93 36.20 33.94
C VAL A 1175 -7.06 36.49 32.97
N ALA A 1176 -6.77 37.16 31.85
CA ALA A 1176 -7.76 37.47 30.82
C ALA A 1176 -8.38 36.21 30.21
N TRP A 1177 -7.56 35.18 29.95
CA TRP A 1177 -8.04 33.90 29.43
C TRP A 1177 -8.92 33.19 30.46
N ALA A 1178 -8.52 33.11 31.73
CA ALA A 1178 -9.29 32.44 32.77
C ALA A 1178 -10.67 33.09 32.98
N VAL A 1179 -10.71 34.42 33.05
CA VAL A 1179 -11.98 35.18 33.14
C VAL A 1179 -12.84 34.96 31.89
N GLY A 1180 -12.23 35.05 30.71
CA GLY A 1180 -12.90 34.83 29.43
C GLY A 1180 -13.47 33.42 29.28
N PHE A 1181 -12.73 32.41 29.74
CA PHE A 1181 -13.12 31.00 29.71
C PHE A 1181 -14.32 30.72 30.62
N VAL A 1182 -14.32 31.26 31.84
CA VAL A 1182 -15.46 31.16 32.77
C VAL A 1182 -16.69 31.86 32.19
N ALA A 1183 -16.53 33.05 31.60
CA ALA A 1183 -17.63 33.77 30.95
C ALA A 1183 -18.22 32.97 29.77
N LEU A 1184 -17.37 32.36 28.96
CA LEU A 1184 -17.77 31.53 27.83
C LEU A 1184 -18.52 30.24 28.26
N LEU A 1185 -18.11 29.61 29.36
CA LEU A 1185 -18.83 28.47 29.97
C LEU A 1185 -20.22 28.88 30.45
N ALA A 1186 -20.32 30.05 31.11
CA ALA A 1186 -21.57 30.57 31.66
C ALA A 1186 -22.55 31.09 30.59
N ALA A 1187 -22.06 31.46 29.40
CA ALA A 1187 -22.90 32.03 28.35
C ALA A 1187 -23.96 31.02 27.84
N PRO A 1188 -25.26 31.33 27.87
CA PRO A 1188 -26.30 30.40 27.44
C PRO A 1188 -26.23 30.13 25.93
N SER A 1189 -26.57 28.91 25.52
CA SER A 1189 -26.52 28.48 24.11
C SER A 1189 -27.84 28.68 23.35
N THR A 1190 -28.96 28.76 24.05
CA THR A 1190 -30.27 29.08 23.48
C THR A 1190 -30.48 30.59 23.46
N ALA A 1191 -30.98 31.11 22.33
CA ALA A 1191 -31.66 32.40 22.32
C ALA A 1191 -32.72 32.39 23.42
N GLN A 1192 -32.75 33.41 24.27
CA GLN A 1192 -33.94 33.67 25.06
C GLN A 1192 -35.10 33.75 24.08
N GLN A 1193 -35.97 32.74 24.08
CA GLN A 1193 -37.34 32.94 23.66
C GLN A 1193 -37.89 34.01 24.59
N THR A 1194 -37.88 35.26 24.14
CA THR A 1194 -38.93 36.18 24.56
C THR A 1194 -40.23 35.50 24.16
N ALA A 1195 -40.97 34.99 25.15
CA ALA A 1195 -42.23 34.29 24.95
C ALA A 1195 -43.11 35.10 23.98
N PRO A 1196 -43.66 34.50 22.91
CA PRO A 1196 -44.76 35.13 22.21
C PRO A 1196 -45.92 35.16 23.21
N SER A 1197 -46.38 36.36 23.53
CA SER A 1197 -47.66 36.58 24.18
C SER A 1197 -48.72 35.71 23.50
N GLU A 1198 -49.49 34.98 24.30
CA GLU A 1198 -50.65 34.20 23.87
C GLU A 1198 -51.52 34.98 22.87
N GLY A 1199 -51.64 34.49 21.64
CA GLY A 1199 -52.60 34.99 20.66
C GLY A 1199 -52.10 34.97 19.21
N GLY A 1200 -52.63 34.06 18.39
CA GLY A 1200 -52.56 34.20 16.92
C GLY A 1200 -52.45 32.89 16.13
N GLU A 1201 -53.61 32.33 15.78
CA GLU A 1201 -53.99 31.51 14.61
C GLU A 1201 -53.12 30.33 14.09
N LYS A 1202 -53.76 29.16 13.98
CA LYS A 1202 -53.29 27.98 13.25
C LYS A 1202 -53.23 28.25 11.73
N PRO A 1203 -52.20 27.78 10.99
CA PRO A 1203 -52.24 27.73 9.54
C PRO A 1203 -53.01 26.49 9.03
N PRO A 1204 -53.63 26.57 7.84
CA PRO A 1204 -54.57 25.56 7.34
C PRO A 1204 -53.87 24.33 6.74
N GLN A 1205 -54.54 23.18 6.83
CA GLN A 1205 -54.20 21.95 6.11
C GLN A 1205 -54.47 22.13 4.62
N VAL A 1206 -53.54 21.70 3.76
CA VAL A 1206 -53.74 21.65 2.29
C VAL A 1206 -53.70 20.18 1.84
N ASP A 1207 -54.78 19.80 1.16
CA ASP A 1207 -55.10 18.48 0.59
C ASP A 1207 -54.11 18.04 -0.50
N GLU A 1208 -53.71 16.76 -0.45
CA GLU A 1208 -53.01 16.05 -1.50
C GLU A 1208 -53.99 15.56 -2.58
N SER A 1209 -54.46 16.44 -3.46
CA SER A 1209 -55.22 16.00 -4.64
C SER A 1209 -55.20 16.97 -5.82
N THR A 1210 -54.04 17.43 -6.26
CA THR A 1210 -53.87 17.99 -7.62
C THR A 1210 -52.40 18.16 -7.91
N ASN A 1211 -51.86 17.40 -8.87
CA ASN A 1211 -50.82 17.80 -9.82
C ASN A 1211 -50.54 16.62 -10.77
N ALA A 1212 -51.53 16.33 -11.61
CA ALA A 1212 -51.25 15.95 -12.98
C ALA A 1212 -51.36 17.23 -13.81
N GLU A 1213 -50.47 17.37 -14.81
CA GLU A 1213 -50.31 18.47 -15.76
C GLU A 1213 -49.29 19.58 -15.41
N VAL A 1214 -48.47 19.84 -16.44
CA VAL A 1214 -47.61 21.01 -16.72
C VAL A 1214 -46.12 20.88 -16.35
N VAL A 1215 -45.38 20.46 -17.40
CA VAL A 1215 -43.95 20.66 -17.77
C VAL A 1215 -42.87 19.87 -17.03
#